data_AF-A0A0A0HKC8-F1
#
_entry.id   AF-A0A0A0HKC8-F1
#
_cell.length_a   1.000
_cell.length_b   1.000
_cell.length_c   1.000
_cell.angle_alpha   90.00
_cell.angle_beta   90.00
_cell.angle_gamma   90.00
#
_symmetry.space_group_name_H-M   'P 1'
#
loop_
_entity.id
_entity.type
_entity.pdbx_description
1 polymer ?
#
loop_
_entity_poly.entity_id
_entity_poly.type
_entity_poly.pdbx_seq_one_letter_code
_entity_poly.pdbx_strand_id
1 'polypeptide(L)'
;MVDKRINVGLIGAGYIAGWHAGALKLTPGARLSAVCDLSASAADGLAAAHGAQAFSALDDMIASGTVEAVHILTPPDSHAVLARKCLAAGLHVLVEKPVALSGDETAGIANVARAADRHFAAGHNFLGLPSYQRLKQQIARGDLGRISSAEMTWALPLAPLRSGPYGLWLLREPRNLLLELGPHLFAFAHDLFGPVTVTGLYLGKPVALPGAGTRPQSWRITAEAGGVDIAFNMQLVESVDDRSVTLRGSSGLARLDYAADVLSVSHENTADLVLNPFLRQMGGAWGHLRDGIGNAARQIGSLNRKSPYALGFAGTFEAFYGAIRDGKPLDTRFDGAAAEGVMRAIDAAIALMPDQGRETWTPPKPRRRPNPTALVIGGTGFLGRDLTRRLVARGQDVRVLSRGAHGPFDDLPESIETCAVSLRDEEGLRHAMQGIEVVYNLARALGTTWEDCLENDVAVSDRIARAAQAAGVKRFVYTGTIASYDMSNPQTVITESTPFAQDMTDRNLYARSKAECERRLWEMARDHGLPLTIARPGIVVGQGGPLQHWGIGRWHGAGAVRLWGTGDNPLPFVLIGDVSDGLIRMGESGAAPGQSFNLVGDVPLTARSYFNAIHMRLGARIRVSSGNLTAMCAADAVKSVLKTHALRRSGVIRASLRDWQSRAHYAQFDNTKPKALLGWTPVSNREEFLQEAVDRAGLLGF
;
A
#
# COMPACT_ATOMS: atom_id res chain seq x y z
N MET A 1 33.13 24.76 15.38
CA MET A 1 33.23 23.30 15.50
C MET A 1 32.45 22.70 14.34
N VAL A 2 33.05 21.80 13.56
CA VAL A 2 32.32 21.07 12.53
C VAL A 2 31.35 20.15 13.27
N ASP A 3 30.05 20.40 13.11
CA ASP A 3 28.97 19.61 13.70
C ASP A 3 29.11 18.15 13.25
N LYS A 4 29.65 17.28 14.12
CA LYS A 4 29.99 15.90 13.78
C LYS A 4 28.67 15.14 13.58
N ARG A 5 28.29 14.93 12.31
CA ARG A 5 27.08 14.17 11.95
C ARG A 5 27.30 12.68 12.20
N ILE A 6 26.32 12.05 12.84
CA ILE A 6 26.22 10.60 13.05
C ILE A 6 25.99 9.94 11.69
N ASN A 7 26.87 9.02 11.33
CA ASN A 7 26.70 8.19 10.14
C ASN A 7 25.67 7.08 10.39
N VAL A 8 24.63 7.03 9.56
CA VAL A 8 23.52 6.08 9.69
C VAL A 8 23.54 5.06 8.55
N GLY A 9 23.36 3.78 8.89
CA GLY A 9 23.07 2.71 7.94
C GLY A 9 21.58 2.34 7.94
N LEU A 10 20.98 2.04 6.79
CA LEU A 10 19.66 1.39 6.71
C LEU A 10 19.85 -0.08 6.36
N ILE A 11 19.28 -0.98 7.15
CA ILE A 11 19.26 -2.42 6.88
C ILE A 11 17.85 -2.76 6.39
N GLY A 12 17.72 -3.09 5.12
CA GLY A 12 16.46 -3.23 4.40
C GLY A 12 16.14 -1.99 3.55
N ALA A 13 16.06 -2.17 2.24
CA ALA A 13 15.74 -1.14 1.23
C ALA A 13 14.28 -1.26 0.74
N GLY A 14 13.39 -1.71 1.64
CA GLY A 14 11.95 -1.88 1.38
C GLY A 14 11.15 -0.58 1.40
N TYR A 15 9.82 -0.71 1.41
CA TYR A 15 8.89 0.43 1.34
C TYR A 15 9.14 1.51 2.40
N ILE A 16 9.39 1.10 3.65
CA ILE A 16 9.57 2.04 4.76
C ILE A 16 10.93 2.76 4.71
N ALA A 17 11.93 2.19 4.04
CA ALA A 17 13.27 2.76 3.96
C ALA A 17 13.31 4.17 3.33
N GLY A 18 12.44 4.42 2.33
CA GLY A 18 12.29 5.76 1.76
C GLY A 18 11.77 6.80 2.75
N TRP A 19 10.87 6.41 3.67
CA TRP A 19 10.39 7.29 4.74
C TRP A 19 11.49 7.59 5.76
N HIS A 20 12.28 6.59 6.16
CA HIS A 20 13.43 6.81 7.05
C HIS A 20 14.49 7.68 6.39
N ALA A 21 14.86 7.41 5.13
CA ALA A 21 15.84 8.21 4.40
C ALA A 21 15.37 9.67 4.22
N GLY A 22 14.07 9.86 3.92
CA GLY A 22 13.45 11.17 3.83
C GLY A 22 13.44 11.94 5.15
N ALA A 23 13.11 11.26 6.26
CA ALA A 23 13.12 11.86 7.59
C ALA A 23 14.55 12.14 8.10
N LEU A 24 15.51 11.23 7.87
CA LEU A 24 16.93 11.41 8.21
C LEU A 24 17.51 12.66 7.57
N LYS A 25 17.13 12.98 6.32
CA LYS A 25 17.55 14.20 5.63
C LYS A 25 17.10 15.48 6.35
N LEU A 26 16.03 15.41 7.14
CA LEU A 26 15.48 16.52 7.91
C LEU A 26 15.97 16.54 9.37
N THR A 27 16.67 15.50 9.83
CA THR A 27 17.18 15.38 11.19
C THR A 27 18.57 16.00 11.31
N PRO A 28 18.74 17.09 12.07
CA PRO A 28 20.06 17.68 12.32
C PRO A 28 21.01 16.68 12.99
N GLY A 29 22.28 16.70 12.60
CA GLY A 29 23.30 15.84 13.22
C GLY A 29 23.27 14.37 12.80
N ALA A 30 22.41 13.96 11.85
CA ALA A 30 22.42 12.61 11.27
C ALA A 30 22.59 12.67 9.74
N ARG A 31 23.22 11.64 9.14
CA ARG A 31 23.26 11.48 7.68
C ARG A 31 23.19 10.01 7.29
N LEU A 32 22.45 9.71 6.23
CA LEU A 32 22.47 8.40 5.60
C LEU A 32 23.83 8.19 4.92
N SER A 33 24.54 7.14 5.29
CA SER A 33 25.89 6.81 4.83
C SER A 33 25.98 5.44 4.18
N ALA A 34 25.13 4.50 4.59
CA ALA A 34 25.10 3.15 4.04
C ALA A 34 23.66 2.63 3.88
N VAL A 35 23.44 1.76 2.89
CA VAL A 35 22.23 0.96 2.72
C VAL A 35 22.66 -0.49 2.51
N CYS A 36 22.10 -1.39 3.31
CA CYS A 36 22.34 -2.82 3.21
C CYS A 36 21.03 -3.55 2.88
N ASP A 37 21.01 -4.35 1.82
CA ASP A 37 19.88 -5.22 1.49
C ASP A 37 20.40 -6.49 0.79
N LEU A 38 19.75 -7.64 1.00
CA LEU A 38 20.12 -8.88 0.30
C LEU A 38 20.00 -8.73 -1.23
N SER A 39 19.09 -7.86 -1.70
CA SER A 39 19.03 -7.43 -3.09
C SER A 39 20.00 -6.27 -3.33
N ALA A 40 21.14 -6.56 -3.95
CA ALA A 40 22.11 -5.54 -4.37
C ALA A 40 21.44 -4.40 -5.15
N SER A 41 20.55 -4.75 -6.09
CA SER A 41 19.82 -3.76 -6.89
C SER A 41 18.90 -2.83 -6.06
N ALA A 42 18.35 -3.32 -4.95
CA ALA A 42 17.52 -2.51 -4.06
C ALA A 42 18.40 -1.59 -3.19
N ALA A 43 19.51 -2.13 -2.67
CA ALA A 43 20.50 -1.37 -1.93
C ALA A 43 21.08 -0.23 -2.79
N ASP A 44 21.54 -0.54 -4.01
CA ASP A 44 22.09 0.42 -4.97
C ASP A 44 21.08 1.52 -5.31
N GLY A 45 19.83 1.14 -5.58
CA GLY A 45 18.78 2.08 -5.96
C GLY A 45 18.50 3.12 -4.87
N LEU A 46 18.41 2.69 -3.61
CA LEU A 46 18.20 3.61 -2.49
C LEU A 46 19.47 4.38 -2.14
N ALA A 47 20.63 3.73 -2.17
CA ALA A 47 21.91 4.35 -1.84
C ALA A 47 22.27 5.49 -2.80
N ALA A 48 22.14 5.25 -4.12
CA ALA A 48 22.43 6.23 -5.16
C ALA A 48 21.58 7.50 -5.04
N ALA A 49 20.30 7.36 -4.70
CA ALA A 49 19.39 8.49 -4.50
C ALA A 49 19.79 9.43 -3.36
N HIS A 50 20.64 8.95 -2.44
CA HIS A 50 21.05 9.66 -1.23
C HIS A 50 22.56 9.88 -1.10
N GLY A 51 23.37 9.42 -2.08
CA GLY A 51 24.83 9.49 -2.02
C GLY A 51 25.45 8.62 -0.91
N ALA A 52 24.80 7.48 -0.61
CA ALA A 52 25.26 6.50 0.38
C ALA A 52 25.98 5.33 -0.31
N GLN A 53 26.69 4.52 0.48
CA GLN A 53 27.32 3.29 0.02
C GLN A 53 26.33 2.11 0.10
N ALA A 54 26.27 1.28 -0.94
CA ALA A 54 25.45 0.07 -0.95
C ALA A 54 26.25 -1.15 -0.47
N PHE A 55 25.58 -2.04 0.25
CA PHE A 55 26.11 -3.31 0.72
C PHE A 55 25.08 -4.42 0.49
N SER A 56 25.54 -5.62 0.13
CA SER A 56 24.69 -6.81 0.01
C SER A 56 24.75 -7.74 1.24
N ALA A 57 25.72 -7.50 2.14
CA ALA A 57 25.90 -8.25 3.38
C ALA A 57 26.11 -7.31 4.56
N LEU A 58 25.46 -7.64 5.69
CA LEU A 58 25.55 -6.86 6.92
C LEU A 58 26.98 -6.82 7.48
N ASP A 59 27.70 -7.94 7.40
CA ASP A 59 29.08 -8.02 7.92
C ASP A 59 30.02 -7.05 7.20
N ASP A 60 29.88 -6.91 5.89
CA ASP A 60 30.67 -5.97 5.10
C ASP A 60 30.36 -4.52 5.47
N MET A 61 29.08 -4.21 5.72
CA MET A 61 28.66 -2.87 6.18
C MET A 61 29.18 -2.55 7.59
N ILE A 62 29.25 -3.53 8.48
CA ILE A 62 29.82 -3.35 9.82
C ILE A 62 31.35 -3.17 9.72
N ALA A 63 32.02 -4.04 8.95
CA ALA A 63 33.47 -4.04 8.78
C ALA A 63 34.00 -2.78 8.08
N SER A 64 33.17 -2.10 7.27
CA SER A 64 33.56 -0.86 6.60
C SER A 64 33.84 0.30 7.59
N GLY A 65 33.29 0.24 8.81
CA GLY A 65 33.37 1.32 9.79
C GLY A 65 32.65 2.61 9.36
N THR A 66 31.82 2.57 8.31
CA THR A 66 31.18 3.76 7.75
C THR A 66 29.94 4.20 8.53
N VAL A 67 29.46 3.41 9.50
CA VAL A 67 28.22 3.65 10.27
C VAL A 67 28.48 3.71 11.78
N GLU A 68 27.78 4.58 12.47
CA GLU A 68 27.77 4.72 13.95
C GLU A 68 26.42 4.27 14.53
N ALA A 69 25.34 4.38 13.73
CA ALA A 69 24.00 3.91 14.07
C ALA A 69 23.35 3.20 12.88
N VAL A 70 22.39 2.31 13.14
CA VAL A 70 21.62 1.62 12.10
C VAL A 70 20.13 1.66 12.37
N HIS A 71 19.34 1.74 11.30
CA HIS A 71 17.91 1.46 11.32
C HIS A 71 17.66 0.06 10.74
N ILE A 72 16.93 -0.78 11.46
CA ILE A 72 16.53 -2.12 10.99
C ILE A 72 15.11 -2.04 10.46
N LEU A 73 14.98 -2.21 9.14
CA LEU A 73 13.78 -1.99 8.32
C LEU A 73 13.42 -3.25 7.49
N THR A 74 13.82 -4.41 7.98
CA THR A 74 13.63 -5.72 7.34
C THR A 74 12.28 -6.33 7.73
N PRO A 75 11.92 -7.53 7.27
CA PRO A 75 10.76 -8.24 7.82
C PRO A 75 10.97 -8.60 9.32
N PRO A 76 9.90 -8.60 10.14
CA PRO A 76 10.00 -8.75 11.60
C PRO A 76 10.75 -9.98 12.10
N ASP A 77 10.66 -11.11 11.39
CA ASP A 77 11.34 -12.37 11.75
C ASP A 77 12.87 -12.22 11.89
N SER A 78 13.44 -11.19 11.26
CA SER A 78 14.89 -10.94 11.27
C SER A 78 15.34 -9.87 12.26
N HIS A 79 14.41 -9.08 12.82
CA HIS A 79 14.75 -7.89 13.61
C HIS A 79 15.65 -8.21 14.80
N ALA A 80 15.27 -9.20 15.61
CA ALA A 80 15.96 -9.50 16.85
C ALA A 80 17.40 -9.99 16.62
N VAL A 81 17.60 -10.81 15.58
CA VAL A 81 18.94 -11.32 15.21
C VAL A 81 19.82 -10.18 14.69
N LEU A 82 19.30 -9.35 13.78
CA LEU A 82 20.05 -8.23 13.21
C LEU A 82 20.37 -7.18 14.28
N ALA A 83 19.43 -6.85 15.16
CA ALA A 83 19.60 -5.85 16.22
C ALA A 83 20.70 -6.27 17.20
N ARG A 84 20.64 -7.51 17.69
CA ARG A 84 21.68 -8.05 18.59
C ARG A 84 23.06 -8.05 17.93
N LYS A 85 23.14 -8.40 16.64
CA LYS A 85 24.40 -8.40 15.89
C LYS A 85 25.00 -6.99 15.77
N CYS A 86 24.18 -5.99 15.40
CA CYS A 86 24.63 -4.60 15.28
C CYS A 86 25.03 -3.99 16.64
N LEU A 87 24.25 -4.24 17.70
CA LEU A 87 24.58 -3.78 19.06
C LEU A 87 25.89 -4.40 19.56
N ALA A 88 26.08 -5.70 19.36
CA ALA A 88 27.32 -6.40 19.74
C ALA A 88 28.54 -5.88 18.96
N ALA A 89 28.34 -5.37 17.74
CA ALA A 89 29.38 -4.67 16.97
C ALA A 89 29.61 -3.21 17.40
N GLY A 90 28.93 -2.74 18.46
CA GLY A 90 29.10 -1.40 19.01
C GLY A 90 28.33 -0.31 18.27
N LEU A 91 27.30 -0.65 17.50
CA LEU A 91 26.44 0.32 16.80
C LEU A 91 25.20 0.67 17.64
N HIS A 92 24.73 1.91 17.56
CA HIS A 92 23.40 2.26 18.06
C HIS A 92 22.32 1.71 17.12
N VAL A 93 21.18 1.25 17.64
CA VAL A 93 20.15 0.59 16.83
C VAL A 93 18.78 1.21 17.06
N LEU A 94 18.10 1.57 15.97
CA LEU A 94 16.67 1.82 15.93
C LEU A 94 16.01 0.68 15.14
N VAL A 95 15.02 0.01 15.73
CA VAL A 95 14.31 -1.10 15.10
C VAL A 95 12.89 -0.67 14.75
N GLU A 96 12.49 -0.83 13.48
CA GLU A 96 11.10 -0.59 13.11
C GLU A 96 10.15 -1.55 13.82
N LYS A 97 8.90 -1.10 13.97
CA LYS A 97 7.88 -1.92 14.63
C LYS A 97 7.40 -3.06 13.71
N PRO A 98 6.96 -4.20 14.27
CA PRO A 98 7.22 -4.63 15.65
C PRO A 98 8.72 -4.90 15.86
N VAL A 99 9.24 -4.52 17.03
CA VAL A 99 10.69 -4.58 17.29
C VAL A 99 11.24 -6.01 17.31
N ALA A 100 10.39 -6.99 17.62
CA ALA A 100 10.67 -8.42 17.59
C ALA A 100 9.32 -9.19 17.53
N LEU A 101 9.36 -10.53 17.57
CA LEU A 101 8.14 -11.35 17.56
C LEU A 101 7.56 -11.60 18.95
N SER A 102 8.28 -11.24 20.01
CA SER A 102 7.83 -11.39 21.41
C SER A 102 8.51 -10.39 22.34
N GLY A 103 7.96 -10.24 23.55
CA GLY A 103 8.58 -9.51 24.65
C GLY A 103 9.92 -10.10 25.07
N ASP A 104 10.08 -11.42 25.04
CA ASP A 104 11.33 -12.08 25.43
C ASP A 104 12.46 -11.84 24.42
N GLU A 105 12.15 -11.87 23.12
CA GLU A 105 13.13 -11.48 22.11
C GLU A 105 13.54 -10.01 22.26
N THR A 106 12.58 -9.14 22.58
CA THR A 106 12.80 -7.69 22.80
C THR A 106 13.69 -7.46 24.02
N ALA A 107 13.43 -8.14 25.13
CA ALA A 107 14.28 -8.12 26.32
C ALA A 107 15.71 -8.59 25.98
N GLY A 108 15.84 -9.60 25.12
CA GLY A 108 17.13 -10.04 24.59
C GLY A 108 17.89 -8.95 23.84
N ILE A 109 17.21 -8.12 23.03
CA ILE A 109 17.83 -6.97 22.35
C ILE A 109 18.28 -5.93 23.38
N ALA A 110 17.41 -5.57 24.33
CA ALA A 110 17.71 -4.58 25.38
C ALA A 110 18.90 -5.00 26.26
N ASN A 111 19.04 -6.30 26.55
CA ASN A 111 20.17 -6.83 27.31
C ASN A 111 21.49 -6.69 26.56
N VAL A 112 21.52 -7.00 25.26
CA VAL A 112 22.72 -6.79 24.43
C VAL A 112 23.05 -5.30 24.33
N ALA A 113 22.05 -4.44 24.17
CA ALA A 113 22.24 -2.98 24.11
C ALA A 113 22.91 -2.44 25.38
N ARG A 114 22.44 -2.87 26.55
CA ARG A 114 23.02 -2.52 27.85
C ARG A 114 24.45 -3.04 28.01
N ALA A 115 24.70 -4.28 27.60
CA ALA A 115 26.04 -4.88 27.68
C ALA A 115 27.06 -4.17 26.76
N ALA A 116 26.60 -3.66 25.61
CA ALA A 116 27.43 -2.93 24.66
C ALA A 116 27.54 -1.43 24.94
N ASP A 117 26.84 -0.90 25.97
CA ASP A 117 26.67 0.54 26.22
C ASP A 117 26.22 1.30 24.96
N ARG A 118 25.17 0.78 24.30
CA ARG A 118 24.58 1.37 23.09
C ARG A 118 23.09 1.57 23.24
N HIS A 119 22.58 2.57 22.54
CA HIS A 119 21.14 2.87 22.51
C HIS A 119 20.41 1.88 21.61
N PHE A 120 19.33 1.32 22.13
CA PHE A 120 18.31 0.59 21.39
C PHE A 120 16.99 1.37 21.48
N ALA A 121 16.46 1.76 20.33
CA ALA A 121 15.19 2.47 20.21
C ALA A 121 14.15 1.69 19.39
N ALA A 122 12.88 1.75 19.80
CA ALA A 122 11.75 1.25 19.04
C ALA A 122 11.17 2.31 18.10
N GLY A 123 10.82 1.91 16.87
CA GLY A 123 10.19 2.74 15.83
C GLY A 123 8.72 3.08 16.08
N HIS A 124 8.31 3.41 17.31
CA HIS A 124 6.94 3.82 17.65
C HIS A 124 6.65 5.26 17.21
N ASN A 125 6.73 5.51 15.91
CA ASN A 125 6.80 6.85 15.31
C ASN A 125 5.69 7.83 15.75
N PHE A 126 4.46 7.35 16.02
CA PHE A 126 3.36 8.21 16.47
C PHE A 126 3.57 8.83 17.86
N LEU A 127 4.42 8.23 18.71
CA LEU A 127 4.82 8.87 19.97
C LEU A 127 5.68 10.12 19.74
N GLY A 128 6.25 10.29 18.54
CA GLY A 128 7.02 11.46 18.13
C GLY A 128 6.17 12.68 17.70
N LEU A 129 4.83 12.56 17.70
CA LEU A 129 3.96 13.63 17.23
C LEU A 129 3.93 14.86 18.16
N PRO A 130 3.95 16.09 17.62
CA PRO A 130 3.79 17.31 18.41
C PRO A 130 2.47 17.36 19.19
N SER A 131 1.36 16.94 18.59
CA SER A 131 0.06 16.86 19.27
C SER A 131 0.06 15.88 20.44
N TYR A 132 0.78 14.77 20.34
CA TYR A 132 0.94 13.83 21.44
C TYR A 132 1.75 14.42 22.60
N GLN A 133 2.82 15.16 22.30
CA GLN A 133 3.57 15.90 23.33
C GLN A 133 2.70 16.93 24.06
N ARG A 134 1.84 17.66 23.32
CA ARG A 134 0.85 18.56 23.94
C ARG A 134 -0.12 17.81 24.86
N LEU A 135 -0.60 16.64 24.45
CA LEU A 135 -1.47 15.80 25.28
C LEU A 135 -0.76 15.41 26.59
N LYS A 136 0.48 14.92 26.52
CA LYS A 136 1.27 14.57 27.73
C LYS A 136 1.45 15.77 28.66
N GLN A 137 1.73 16.96 28.12
CA GLN A 137 1.87 18.19 28.91
C GLN A 137 0.58 18.56 29.62
N GLN A 138 -0.58 18.41 28.98
CA GLN A 138 -1.89 18.69 29.60
C GLN A 138 -2.23 17.68 30.69
N ILE A 139 -1.92 16.41 30.49
CA ILE A 139 -2.05 15.38 31.53
C ILE A 139 -1.18 15.73 32.74
N ALA A 140 0.10 16.06 32.50
CA ALA A 140 1.04 16.41 33.57
C ALA A 140 0.62 17.66 34.37
N ARG A 141 -0.08 18.62 33.73
CA ARG A 141 -0.64 19.80 34.40
C ARG A 141 -1.93 19.51 35.18
N GLY A 142 -2.54 18.35 34.97
CA GLY A 142 -3.83 17.99 35.56
C GLY A 142 -5.03 18.57 34.82
N ASP A 143 -4.88 19.06 33.59
CA ASP A 143 -5.94 19.73 32.83
C ASP A 143 -7.16 18.82 32.60
N LEU A 144 -6.94 17.50 32.48
CA LEU A 144 -8.01 16.51 32.31
C LEU A 144 -8.60 16.02 33.63
N GLY A 145 -8.03 16.39 34.78
CA GLY A 145 -8.33 15.79 36.08
C GLY A 145 -7.85 14.34 36.17
N ARG A 146 -8.55 13.49 36.92
CA ARG A 146 -8.23 12.05 37.01
C ARG A 146 -8.81 11.32 35.81
N ILE A 147 -7.94 10.68 35.02
CA ILE A 147 -8.33 9.86 33.87
C ILE A 147 -8.92 8.55 34.40
N SER A 148 -10.14 8.21 34.00
CA SER A 148 -10.80 6.95 34.35
C SER A 148 -10.73 5.91 33.25
N SER A 149 -10.77 6.35 31.98
CA SER A 149 -10.75 5.44 30.83
C SER A 149 -10.00 6.02 29.63
N ALA A 150 -9.37 5.15 28.86
CA ALA A 150 -8.71 5.46 27.60
C ALA A 150 -9.18 4.53 26.47
N GLU A 151 -9.31 5.07 25.27
CA GLU A 151 -9.62 4.32 24.06
C GLU A 151 -8.58 4.62 22.97
N MET A 152 -7.94 3.59 22.43
CA MET A 152 -6.98 3.70 21.34
C MET A 152 -7.53 2.96 20.11
N THR A 153 -7.74 3.70 19.04
CA THR A 153 -8.44 3.20 17.85
C THR A 153 -7.51 3.23 16.64
N TRP A 154 -7.50 2.13 15.89
CA TRP A 154 -6.99 2.01 14.52
C TRP A 154 -8.12 1.51 13.62
N ALA A 155 -8.83 2.42 12.97
CA ALA A 155 -9.80 2.11 11.94
C ALA A 155 -9.27 2.58 10.59
N LEU A 156 -8.61 1.69 9.86
CA LEU A 156 -8.07 1.97 8.54
C LEU A 156 -8.20 0.72 7.67
N PRO A 157 -8.87 0.80 6.51
CA PRO A 157 -9.05 -0.36 5.66
C PRO A 157 -7.71 -0.95 5.20
N LEU A 158 -7.56 -2.27 5.32
CA LEU A 158 -6.35 -2.98 4.89
C LEU A 158 -6.58 -3.68 3.55
N ALA A 159 -6.31 -2.97 2.45
CA ALA A 159 -6.54 -3.46 1.09
C ALA A 159 -6.00 -4.90 0.82
N PRO A 160 -4.82 -5.31 1.32
CA PRO A 160 -4.32 -6.67 1.13
C PRO A 160 -5.24 -7.79 1.65
N LEU A 161 -6.08 -7.55 2.67
CA LEU A 161 -7.05 -8.55 3.14
C LEU A 161 -8.12 -8.88 2.08
N ARG A 162 -8.38 -7.97 1.13
CA ARG A 162 -9.35 -8.16 0.05
C ARG A 162 -8.71 -8.59 -1.26
N SER A 163 -7.65 -7.89 -1.66
CA SER A 163 -7.08 -8.01 -3.01
C SER A 163 -5.65 -8.56 -3.04
N GLY A 164 -5.10 -8.95 -1.88
CA GLY A 164 -3.74 -9.44 -1.76
C GLY A 164 -2.67 -8.35 -1.97
N PRO A 165 -1.39 -8.72 -2.05
CA PRO A 165 -0.87 -10.10 -2.06
C PRO A 165 -0.99 -10.79 -0.68
N TYR A 166 -1.40 -12.06 -0.63
CA TYR A 166 -1.61 -12.79 0.64
C TYR A 166 -0.33 -13.39 1.25
N GLY A 167 0.76 -13.48 0.48
CA GLY A 167 2.06 -13.93 0.98
C GLY A 167 2.82 -12.91 1.85
N LEU A 168 2.25 -11.71 2.07
CA LEU A 168 2.80 -10.71 2.97
C LEU A 168 2.91 -11.28 4.38
N TRP A 169 4.01 -10.99 5.07
CA TRP A 169 4.25 -11.47 6.44
C TRP A 169 3.05 -11.23 7.37
N LEU A 170 2.47 -10.02 7.32
CA LEU A 170 1.32 -9.63 8.15
C LEU A 170 0.06 -10.49 7.91
N LEU A 171 -0.05 -11.17 6.77
CA LEU A 171 -1.18 -12.01 6.41
C LEU A 171 -0.93 -13.50 6.61
N ARG A 172 0.32 -13.92 6.87
CA ARG A 172 0.68 -15.33 7.03
C ARG A 172 -0.03 -15.97 8.21
N GLU A 173 -0.17 -15.24 9.31
CA GLU A 173 -0.81 -15.72 10.53
C GLU A 173 -1.74 -14.66 11.12
N PRO A 174 -2.86 -15.04 11.76
CA PRO A 174 -3.76 -14.08 12.41
C PRO A 174 -3.06 -13.15 13.41
N ARG A 175 -2.09 -13.67 14.18
CA ARG A 175 -1.34 -12.87 15.17
C ARG A 175 -0.49 -11.78 14.53
N ASN A 176 -0.04 -11.96 13.28
CA ASN A 176 0.85 -11.00 12.62
C ASN A 176 0.14 -9.68 12.31
N LEU A 177 -1.19 -9.68 12.17
CA LEU A 177 -1.99 -8.44 12.06
C LEU A 177 -1.93 -7.63 13.36
N LEU A 178 -1.97 -8.30 14.51
CA LEU A 178 -1.83 -7.65 15.81
C LEU A 178 -0.38 -7.21 16.06
N LEU A 179 0.62 -8.00 15.66
CA LEU A 179 2.03 -7.59 15.73
C LEU A 179 2.34 -6.41 14.79
N GLU A 180 1.68 -6.30 13.65
CA GLU A 180 1.91 -5.21 12.69
C GLU A 180 1.30 -3.87 13.15
N LEU A 181 0.11 -3.91 13.76
CA LEU A 181 -0.68 -2.72 14.06
C LEU A 181 -0.79 -2.41 15.55
N GLY A 182 -0.82 -3.45 16.39
CA GLY A 182 -0.89 -3.35 17.84
C GLY A 182 0.20 -2.46 18.46
N PRO A 183 1.48 -2.53 18.05
CA PRO A 183 2.53 -1.68 18.61
C PRO A 183 2.20 -0.19 18.59
N HIS A 184 1.43 0.30 17.60
CA HIS A 184 1.02 1.70 17.58
C HIS A 184 0.09 2.06 18.75
N LEU A 185 -0.86 1.18 19.07
CA LEU A 185 -1.87 1.44 20.09
C LEU A 185 -1.33 1.16 21.50
N PHE A 186 -0.66 0.01 21.68
CA PHE A 186 -0.09 -0.39 22.96
C PHE A 186 1.02 0.54 23.42
N ALA A 187 1.79 1.15 22.51
CA ALA A 187 2.81 2.14 22.87
C ALA A 187 2.21 3.42 23.50
N PHE A 188 1.03 3.88 23.04
CA PHE A 188 0.35 5.00 23.69
C PHE A 188 -0.11 4.64 25.11
N ALA A 189 -0.71 3.46 25.29
CA ALA A 189 -1.15 3.01 26.60
C ALA A 189 0.02 2.87 27.57
N HIS A 190 1.11 2.26 27.11
CA HIS A 190 2.29 2.04 27.90
C HIS A 190 2.97 3.35 28.34
N ASP A 191 3.15 4.29 27.42
CA ASP A 191 3.80 5.57 27.74
C ASP A 191 2.93 6.49 28.62
N LEU A 192 1.59 6.41 28.50
CA LEU A 192 0.68 7.23 29.32
C LEU A 192 0.46 6.67 30.73
N PHE A 193 0.39 5.34 30.88
CA PHE A 193 -0.12 4.71 32.10
C PHE A 193 0.78 3.61 32.66
N GLY A 194 1.89 3.28 31.99
CA GLY A 194 2.82 2.23 32.40
C GLY A 194 2.44 0.83 31.91
N PRO A 195 2.90 -0.24 32.57
CA PRO A 195 2.65 -1.61 32.15
C PRO A 195 1.15 -1.92 31.94
N VAL A 196 0.83 -2.53 30.81
CA VAL A 196 -0.54 -2.81 30.39
C VAL A 196 -0.89 -4.26 30.71
N THR A 197 -2.00 -4.47 31.44
CA THR A 197 -2.54 -5.79 31.75
C THR A 197 -3.75 -6.06 30.87
N VAL A 198 -3.66 -7.01 29.94
CA VAL A 198 -4.77 -7.37 29.04
C VAL A 198 -5.76 -8.28 29.77
N THR A 199 -7.05 -7.94 29.72
CA THR A 199 -8.14 -8.64 30.42
C THR A 199 -9.09 -9.38 29.48
N GLY A 200 -9.14 -9.01 28.20
CA GLY A 200 -10.06 -9.63 27.24
C GLY A 200 -9.73 -9.32 25.78
N LEU A 201 -10.17 -10.21 24.89
CA LEU A 201 -10.06 -10.06 23.44
C LEU A 201 -11.34 -10.55 22.76
N TYR A 202 -11.83 -9.76 21.81
CA TYR A 202 -12.87 -10.16 20.88
C TYR A 202 -12.38 -9.95 19.44
N LEU A 203 -12.55 -10.98 18.61
CA LEU A 203 -12.26 -10.96 17.18
C LEU A 203 -13.57 -11.00 16.39
N GLY A 204 -13.60 -10.33 15.25
CA GLY A 204 -14.79 -10.30 14.40
C GLY A 204 -14.50 -9.97 12.95
N LYS A 205 -15.58 -9.93 12.16
CA LYS A 205 -15.56 -9.68 10.71
C LYS A 205 -14.56 -10.60 9.97
N PRO A 206 -14.72 -11.93 10.09
CA PRO A 206 -13.81 -12.87 9.44
C PRO A 206 -13.80 -12.66 7.91
N VAL A 207 -12.62 -12.76 7.31
CA VAL A 207 -12.44 -12.78 5.85
C VAL A 207 -11.64 -14.01 5.46
N ALA A 208 -12.12 -14.74 4.46
CA ALA A 208 -11.40 -15.87 3.90
C ALA A 208 -10.28 -15.37 2.99
N LEU A 209 -9.05 -15.81 3.24
CA LEU A 209 -7.92 -15.57 2.36
C LEU A 209 -7.71 -16.81 1.48
N PRO A 210 -7.72 -16.66 0.14
CA PRO A 210 -7.37 -17.72 -0.79
C PRO A 210 -6.05 -18.40 -0.41
N GLY A 211 -6.11 -19.70 -0.11
CA GLY A 211 -4.95 -20.51 0.29
C GLY A 211 -4.36 -20.22 1.67
N ALA A 212 -4.94 -19.33 2.50
CA ALA A 212 -4.34 -18.93 3.78
C ALA A 212 -5.32 -18.97 4.97
N GLY A 213 -6.51 -19.56 4.80
CA GLY A 213 -7.55 -19.66 5.84
C GLY A 213 -8.20 -18.31 6.16
N THR A 214 -8.83 -18.21 7.34
CA THR A 214 -9.57 -17.00 7.73
C THR A 214 -8.71 -16.01 8.51
N ARG A 215 -8.92 -14.71 8.31
CA ARG A 215 -8.37 -13.63 9.15
C ARG A 215 -9.47 -12.79 9.78
N PRO A 216 -9.31 -12.33 11.03
CA PRO A 216 -10.18 -11.30 11.57
C PRO A 216 -9.94 -9.96 10.87
N GLN A 217 -10.95 -9.11 10.82
CA GLN A 217 -10.85 -7.71 10.38
C GLN A 217 -11.22 -6.72 11.49
N SER A 218 -11.67 -7.22 12.65
CA SER A 218 -11.93 -6.40 13.82
C SER A 218 -11.32 -7.04 15.08
N TRP A 219 -10.65 -6.23 15.91
CA TRP A 219 -10.13 -6.61 17.22
C TRP A 219 -10.66 -5.60 18.24
N ARG A 220 -11.16 -6.12 19.36
CA ARG A 220 -11.48 -5.31 20.54
C ARG A 220 -10.74 -5.94 21.72
N ILE A 221 -9.83 -5.20 22.32
CA ILE A 221 -9.00 -5.68 23.43
C ILE A 221 -9.32 -4.80 24.63
N THR A 222 -9.67 -5.41 25.75
CA THR A 222 -9.83 -4.71 27.04
C THR A 222 -8.58 -4.92 27.87
N ALA A 223 -8.14 -3.88 28.56
CA ALA A 223 -6.94 -3.88 29.38
C ALA A 223 -7.02 -2.85 30.50
N GLU A 224 -6.08 -2.90 31.43
CA GLU A 224 -5.92 -1.94 32.53
C GLU A 224 -4.46 -1.52 32.64
N ALA A 225 -4.21 -0.24 32.96
CA ALA A 225 -2.87 0.25 33.29
C ALA A 225 -2.97 1.48 34.19
N GLY A 226 -2.15 1.55 35.25
CA GLY A 226 -2.09 2.73 36.12
C GLY A 226 -3.43 3.14 36.77
N GLY A 227 -4.37 2.20 36.94
CA GLY A 227 -5.73 2.47 37.45
C GLY A 227 -6.70 3.06 36.41
N VAL A 228 -6.37 2.97 35.12
CA VAL A 228 -7.20 3.40 34.00
C VAL A 228 -7.71 2.19 33.23
N ASP A 229 -9.00 2.17 32.91
CA ASP A 229 -9.62 1.18 32.03
C ASP A 229 -9.29 1.49 30.57
N ILE A 230 -8.76 0.53 29.82
CA ILE A 230 -8.26 0.73 28.45
C ILE A 230 -9.00 -0.17 27.46
N ALA A 231 -9.41 0.42 26.34
CA ALA A 231 -9.93 -0.31 25.18
C ALA A 231 -9.05 -0.05 23.94
N PHE A 232 -8.60 -1.11 23.29
CA PHE A 232 -7.96 -1.05 21.97
C PHE A 232 -8.94 -1.55 20.91
N ASN A 233 -9.20 -0.71 19.89
CA ASN A 233 -10.10 -1.02 18.80
C ASN A 233 -9.34 -1.02 17.47
N MET A 234 -9.28 -2.16 16.79
CA MET A 234 -8.73 -2.26 15.44
C MET A 234 -9.83 -2.65 14.45
N GLN A 235 -9.95 -1.93 13.34
CA GLN A 235 -10.94 -2.15 12.29
C GLN A 235 -10.29 -2.01 10.91
N LEU A 236 -10.34 -3.07 10.10
CA LEU A 236 -9.65 -3.15 8.80
C LEU A 236 -10.60 -3.28 7.60
N VAL A 237 -11.92 -3.21 7.84
CA VAL A 237 -12.95 -3.18 6.79
C VAL A 237 -13.01 -1.78 6.14
N GLU A 238 -13.77 -1.61 5.06
CA GLU A 238 -14.02 -0.26 4.50
C GLU A 238 -14.78 0.61 5.50
N SER A 239 -14.07 1.55 6.12
CA SER A 239 -14.61 2.55 7.04
C SER A 239 -13.99 3.93 6.77
N VAL A 240 -14.50 4.94 7.47
CA VAL A 240 -13.80 6.22 7.62
C VAL A 240 -12.50 5.95 8.38
N ASP A 241 -11.41 6.66 8.00
CA ASP A 241 -10.15 6.65 8.74
C ASP A 241 -10.39 7.23 10.14
N ASP A 242 -10.20 6.42 11.18
CA ASP A 242 -10.16 6.87 12.56
C ASP A 242 -8.97 6.25 13.25
N ARG A 243 -7.94 7.07 13.45
CA ARG A 243 -6.71 6.71 14.11
C ARG A 243 -6.52 7.68 15.27
N SER A 244 -7.03 7.28 16.43
CA SER A 244 -7.15 8.19 17.57
C SER A 244 -6.83 7.59 18.94
N VAL A 245 -6.53 8.47 19.89
CA VAL A 245 -6.47 8.21 21.34
C VAL A 245 -7.49 9.12 22.01
N THR A 246 -8.41 8.56 22.77
CA THR A 246 -9.44 9.31 23.51
C THR A 246 -9.27 9.06 25.00
N LEU A 247 -9.11 10.11 25.79
CA LEU A 247 -8.92 10.04 27.25
C LEU A 247 -10.09 10.74 27.95
N ARG A 248 -10.77 10.03 28.84
CA ARG A 248 -11.86 10.57 29.67
C ARG A 248 -11.33 10.82 31.07
N GLY A 249 -11.27 12.09 31.46
CA GLY A 249 -10.92 12.48 32.82
C GLY A 249 -12.04 13.24 33.52
N SER A 250 -11.92 13.36 34.84
CA SER A 250 -12.93 14.00 35.70
C SER A 250 -13.21 15.47 35.37
N SER A 251 -12.31 16.13 34.65
CA SER A 251 -12.39 17.58 34.36
C SER A 251 -12.19 17.90 32.87
N GLY A 252 -12.01 16.88 32.03
CA GLY A 252 -11.83 17.08 30.61
C GLY A 252 -11.86 15.78 29.80
N LEU A 253 -12.18 15.92 28.52
CA LEU A 253 -12.11 14.88 27.51
C LEU A 253 -11.08 15.31 26.47
N ALA A 254 -10.05 14.52 26.26
CA ALA A 254 -9.09 14.71 25.18
C ALA A 254 -9.30 13.68 24.09
N ARG A 255 -9.18 14.10 22.83
CA ARG A 255 -9.12 13.23 21.67
C ARG A 255 -7.99 13.68 20.75
N LEU A 256 -6.99 12.83 20.62
CA LEU A 256 -5.87 12.96 19.71
C LEU A 256 -6.17 12.15 18.45
N ASP A 257 -6.29 12.80 17.30
CA ASP A 257 -6.24 12.17 15.99
C ASP A 257 -4.78 12.17 15.52
N TYR A 258 -4.13 11.01 15.64
CA TYR A 258 -2.70 10.86 15.31
C TYR A 258 -2.46 10.64 13.82
N ALA A 259 -3.52 10.41 13.02
CA ALA A 259 -3.43 10.47 11.56
C ALA A 259 -3.31 11.90 11.04
N ALA A 260 -4.00 12.84 11.70
CA ALA A 260 -4.05 14.25 11.32
C ALA A 260 -3.17 15.17 12.18
N ASP A 261 -2.53 14.65 13.25
CA ASP A 261 -1.78 15.44 14.24
C ASP A 261 -2.64 16.55 14.89
N VAL A 262 -3.90 16.21 15.22
CA VAL A 262 -4.90 17.13 15.81
C VAL A 262 -5.23 16.67 17.22
N LEU A 263 -5.21 17.60 18.17
CA LEU A 263 -5.62 17.36 19.56
C LEU A 263 -6.82 18.25 19.88
N SER A 264 -7.98 17.66 20.08
CA SER A 264 -9.15 18.35 20.61
C SER A 264 -9.31 18.05 22.09
N VAL A 265 -9.51 19.09 22.90
CA VAL A 265 -9.80 18.96 24.33
C VAL A 265 -11.07 19.73 24.63
N SER A 266 -11.98 19.10 25.36
CA SER A 266 -13.18 19.76 25.87
C SER A 266 -13.18 19.71 27.39
N HIS A 267 -13.48 20.85 28.02
CA HIS A 267 -13.68 20.98 29.46
C HIS A 267 -15.13 21.37 29.75
N GLU A 268 -15.56 21.12 30.97
CA GLU A 268 -16.75 21.77 31.51
C GLU A 268 -16.43 23.24 31.82
N ASN A 269 -17.42 24.10 31.63
CA ASN A 269 -17.31 25.53 31.95
C ASN A 269 -18.29 25.88 33.07
N THR A 270 -18.05 26.99 33.76
CA THR A 270 -18.89 27.48 34.86
C THR A 270 -20.05 28.36 34.38
N ALA A 271 -20.37 28.37 33.08
CA ALA A 271 -21.44 29.21 32.57
C ALA A 271 -22.82 28.67 32.95
N ASP A 272 -23.79 29.57 32.95
CA ASP A 272 -25.18 29.31 33.30
C ASP A 272 -25.79 28.16 32.48
N LEU A 273 -26.74 27.42 33.07
CA LEU A 273 -27.27 26.15 32.56
C LEU A 273 -27.76 26.23 31.11
N VAL A 274 -28.33 27.38 30.72
CA VAL A 274 -28.86 27.63 29.37
C VAL A 274 -27.76 27.93 28.34
N LEU A 275 -26.69 28.63 28.76
CA LEU A 275 -25.64 29.09 27.86
C LEU A 275 -24.46 28.11 27.76
N ASN A 276 -24.30 27.25 28.77
CA ASN A 276 -23.22 26.28 28.88
C ASN A 276 -23.09 25.35 27.66
N PRO A 277 -24.18 24.72 27.14
CA PRO A 277 -24.07 23.84 25.97
C PRO A 277 -23.57 24.57 24.73
N PHE A 278 -24.04 25.80 24.51
CA PHE A 278 -23.62 26.63 23.37
C PHE A 278 -22.15 27.02 23.47
N LEU A 279 -21.70 27.54 24.61
CA LEU A 279 -20.30 27.92 24.82
C LEU A 279 -19.36 26.72 24.70
N ARG A 280 -19.77 25.54 25.18
CA ARG A 280 -19.01 24.30 25.02
C ARG A 280 -18.84 23.92 23.55
N GLN A 281 -19.92 23.96 22.76
CA GLN A 281 -19.85 23.67 21.32
C GLN A 281 -19.02 24.71 20.56
N MET A 282 -19.16 26.00 20.89
CA MET A 282 -18.36 27.07 20.31
C MET A 282 -16.87 26.94 20.63
N GLY A 283 -16.52 26.57 21.86
CA GLY A 283 -15.14 26.30 22.27
C GLY A 283 -14.54 25.13 21.49
N GLY A 284 -15.28 24.03 21.34
CA GLY A 284 -14.88 22.89 20.51
C GLY A 284 -14.69 23.27 19.04
N ALA A 285 -15.64 23.99 18.46
CA ALA A 285 -15.57 24.47 17.07
C ALA A 285 -14.36 25.40 16.84
N TRP A 286 -14.08 26.30 17.77
CA TRP A 286 -12.90 27.17 17.72
C TRP A 286 -11.59 26.38 17.81
N GLY A 287 -11.54 25.38 18.69
CA GLY A 287 -10.40 24.45 18.79
C GLY A 287 -10.13 23.73 17.47
N HIS A 288 -11.17 23.15 16.85
CA HIS A 288 -11.06 22.49 15.55
C HIS A 288 -10.65 23.46 14.43
N LEU A 289 -11.18 24.68 14.41
CA LEU A 289 -10.83 25.69 13.42
C LEU A 289 -9.36 26.11 13.55
N ARG A 290 -8.90 26.40 14.76
CA ARG A 290 -7.51 26.79 15.04
C ARG A 290 -6.54 25.69 14.61
N ASP A 291 -6.79 24.45 15.03
CA ASP A 291 -5.93 23.32 14.70
C ASP A 291 -5.98 23.00 13.19
N GLY A 292 -7.17 23.13 12.56
CA GLY A 292 -7.35 23.02 11.11
C GLY A 292 -6.58 24.06 10.30
N ILE A 293 -6.63 25.33 10.69
CA ILE A 293 -5.85 26.42 10.07
C ILE A 293 -4.35 26.17 10.27
N GLY A 294 -3.93 25.79 11.48
CA GLY A 294 -2.53 25.46 11.77
C GLY A 294 -2.00 24.28 10.94
N ASN A 295 -2.83 23.25 10.73
CA ASN A 295 -2.53 22.13 9.84
C ASN A 295 -2.44 22.56 8.38
N ALA A 296 -3.40 23.33 7.89
CA ALA A 296 -3.42 23.82 6.51
C ALA A 296 -2.19 24.70 6.21
N ALA A 297 -1.87 25.64 7.09
CA ALA A 297 -0.70 26.49 6.96
C ALA A 297 0.60 25.68 6.90
N ARG A 298 0.75 24.65 7.75
CA ARG A 298 1.91 23.73 7.74
C ARG A 298 1.98 22.91 6.45
N GLN A 299 0.87 22.38 5.96
CA GLN A 299 0.85 21.58 4.73
C GLN A 299 1.19 22.43 3.49
N ILE A 300 0.63 23.64 3.40
CA ILE A 300 0.91 24.60 2.34
C ILE A 300 2.37 25.04 2.38
N GLY A 301 2.84 25.50 3.54
CA GLY A 301 4.21 26.01 3.72
C GLY A 301 5.30 24.93 3.54
N SER A 302 4.98 23.66 3.77
CA SER A 302 5.92 22.54 3.58
C SER A 302 5.85 21.88 2.21
N LEU A 303 4.97 22.33 1.30
CA LEU A 303 4.67 21.63 0.05
C LEU A 303 4.38 20.13 0.29
N ASN A 304 3.62 19.83 1.34
CA ASN A 304 3.26 18.47 1.77
C ASN A 304 4.43 17.60 2.31
N ARG A 305 5.61 18.17 2.58
CA ARG A 305 6.78 17.44 3.13
C ARG A 305 6.71 17.20 4.63
N LYS A 306 5.79 17.85 5.35
CA LYS A 306 5.54 17.67 6.79
C LYS A 306 4.18 17.00 7.03
N SER A 307 3.94 15.84 6.43
CA SER A 307 2.76 15.04 6.79
C SER A 307 2.86 14.59 8.26
N PRO A 308 1.74 14.36 8.98
CA PRO A 308 1.75 13.83 10.34
C PRO A 308 2.63 12.58 10.49
N TYR A 309 2.57 11.69 9.51
CA TYR A 309 3.41 10.49 9.47
C TYR A 309 4.91 10.81 9.42
N ALA A 310 5.34 11.76 8.59
CA ALA A 310 6.73 12.21 8.53
C ALA A 310 7.16 12.95 9.82
N LEU A 311 6.25 13.70 10.45
CA LEU A 311 6.51 14.37 11.73
C LEU A 311 6.77 13.37 12.87
N GLY A 312 6.04 12.26 12.89
CA GLY A 312 6.28 11.18 13.85
C GLY A 312 7.70 10.62 13.77
N PHE A 313 8.19 10.33 12.56
CA PHE A 313 9.58 9.93 12.35
C PHE A 313 10.57 11.00 12.78
N ALA A 314 10.34 12.27 12.41
CA ALA A 314 11.22 13.36 12.80
C ALA A 314 11.34 13.49 14.33
N GLY A 315 10.24 13.38 15.07
CA GLY A 315 10.26 13.42 16.54
C GLY A 315 10.94 12.21 17.17
N THR A 316 10.79 11.03 16.56
CA THR A 316 11.48 9.80 17.00
C THR A 316 12.99 9.91 16.77
N PHE A 317 13.39 10.44 15.61
CA PHE A 317 14.80 10.60 15.24
C PHE A 317 15.46 11.68 16.09
N GLU A 318 14.78 12.78 16.38
CA GLU A 318 15.32 13.79 17.30
C GLU A 318 15.56 13.19 18.70
N ALA A 319 14.65 12.36 19.21
CA ALA A 319 14.85 11.68 20.49
C ALA A 319 16.04 10.71 20.45
N PHE A 320 16.17 9.91 19.38
CA PHE A 320 17.24 8.92 19.25
C PHE A 320 18.61 9.54 19.00
N TYR A 321 18.74 10.38 17.97
CA TYR A 321 20.01 11.02 17.61
C TYR A 321 20.41 12.13 18.58
N GLY A 322 19.43 12.79 19.21
CA GLY A 322 19.69 13.72 20.30
C GLY A 322 20.35 13.03 21.49
N ALA A 323 19.86 11.84 21.89
CA ALA A 323 20.47 11.06 22.96
C ALA A 323 21.92 10.65 22.63
N ILE A 324 22.17 10.13 21.41
CA ILE A 324 23.51 9.75 20.95
C ILE A 324 24.46 10.95 20.96
N ARG A 325 24.04 12.07 20.36
CA ARG A 325 24.84 13.29 20.23
C ARG A 325 25.19 13.90 21.58
N ASP A 326 24.21 13.96 22.48
CA ASP A 326 24.35 14.61 23.77
C ASP A 326 24.92 13.68 24.86
N GLY A 327 25.09 12.39 24.58
CA GLY A 327 25.53 11.38 25.55
C GLY A 327 24.54 11.19 26.70
N LYS A 328 23.23 11.30 26.42
CA LYS A 328 22.16 11.23 27.44
C LYS A 328 21.39 9.92 27.34
N PRO A 329 20.69 9.49 28.42
CA PRO A 329 19.72 8.41 28.33
C PRO A 329 18.70 8.66 27.22
N LEU A 330 18.27 7.59 26.57
CA LEU A 330 17.24 7.65 25.54
C LEU A 330 15.90 8.07 26.17
N ASP A 331 15.08 8.78 25.41
CA ASP A 331 13.72 9.12 25.82
C ASP A 331 12.92 7.85 26.12
N THR A 332 12.30 7.79 27.30
CA THR A 332 11.61 6.61 27.81
C THR A 332 10.46 6.14 26.91
N ARG A 333 9.94 7.01 26.02
CA ARG A 333 8.94 6.62 25.01
C ARG A 333 9.43 5.55 24.05
N PHE A 334 10.74 5.52 23.79
CA PHE A 334 11.32 4.73 22.72
C PHE A 334 12.34 3.71 23.20
N ASP A 335 12.69 3.70 24.48
CA ASP A 335 13.75 2.84 25.01
C ASP A 335 13.38 1.35 25.03
N GLY A 336 14.36 0.52 25.34
CA GLY A 336 14.18 -0.93 25.38
C GLY A 336 13.17 -1.41 26.43
N ALA A 337 12.98 -0.68 27.53
CA ALA A 337 12.02 -1.05 28.57
C ALA A 337 10.58 -0.79 28.10
N ALA A 338 10.35 0.35 27.45
CA ALA A 338 9.06 0.63 26.83
C ALA A 338 8.76 -0.35 25.69
N ALA A 339 9.76 -0.65 24.84
CA ALA A 339 9.62 -1.62 23.76
C ALA A 339 9.24 -3.01 24.30
N GLU A 340 9.91 -3.46 25.36
CA GLU A 340 9.61 -4.73 26.03
C GLU A 340 8.18 -4.72 26.62
N GLY A 341 7.80 -3.67 27.34
CA GLY A 341 6.47 -3.55 27.94
C GLY A 341 5.34 -3.59 26.91
N VAL A 342 5.52 -2.92 25.77
CA VAL A 342 4.59 -2.97 24.63
C VAL A 342 4.47 -4.38 24.08
N MET A 343 5.59 -5.05 23.82
CA MET A 343 5.57 -6.40 23.26
C MET A 343 5.00 -7.44 24.23
N ARG A 344 5.27 -7.34 25.54
CA ARG A 344 4.66 -8.22 26.55
C ARG A 344 3.14 -8.06 26.63
N ALA A 345 2.64 -6.83 26.50
CA ALA A 345 1.20 -6.61 26.46
C ALA A 345 0.56 -7.18 25.18
N ILE A 346 1.26 -7.12 24.06
CA ILE A 346 0.84 -7.78 22.82
C ILE A 346 0.87 -9.31 22.97
N ASP A 347 1.90 -9.88 23.59
CA ASP A 347 1.98 -11.32 23.88
C ASP A 347 0.77 -11.77 24.72
N ALA A 348 0.38 -10.99 25.73
CA ALA A 348 -0.81 -11.26 26.54
C ALA A 348 -2.10 -11.23 25.70
N ALA A 349 -2.25 -10.28 24.77
CA ALA A 349 -3.39 -10.26 23.85
C ALA A 349 -3.37 -11.43 22.86
N ILE A 350 -2.20 -11.82 22.35
CA ILE A 350 -2.04 -12.98 21.47
C ILE A 350 -2.40 -14.27 22.22
N ALA A 351 -2.04 -14.39 23.49
CA ALA A 351 -2.37 -15.56 24.32
C ALA A 351 -3.89 -15.75 24.53
N LEU A 352 -4.68 -14.68 24.41
CA LEU A 352 -6.15 -14.73 24.46
C LEU A 352 -6.79 -15.01 23.09
N MET A 353 -6.02 -15.03 22.00
CA MET A 353 -6.57 -15.38 20.70
C MET A 353 -7.08 -16.83 20.75
N PRO A 354 -8.30 -17.11 20.27
CA PRO A 354 -8.75 -18.49 20.16
C PRO A 354 -7.76 -19.26 19.29
N ASP A 355 -7.67 -20.58 19.48
CA ASP A 355 -6.86 -21.48 18.64
C ASP A 355 -7.24 -21.43 17.14
N GLN A 356 -8.21 -20.61 16.75
CA GLN A 356 -8.49 -20.18 15.38
C GLN A 356 -7.30 -19.41 14.80
N GLY A 357 -6.39 -20.16 14.20
CA GLY A 357 -5.10 -19.68 13.70
C GLY A 357 -3.97 -20.69 13.89
N ARG A 358 -4.18 -21.73 14.71
CA ARG A 358 -3.37 -22.96 14.74
C ARG A 358 -3.90 -24.06 13.82
N GLU A 359 -4.94 -23.79 13.03
CA GLU A 359 -4.96 -24.37 11.70
C GLU A 359 -3.75 -23.76 10.98
N THR A 360 -2.57 -24.35 11.21
CA THR A 360 -1.52 -24.31 10.21
C THR A 360 -2.20 -24.90 8.99
N TRP A 361 -2.80 -24.03 8.19
CA TRP A 361 -3.16 -24.37 6.84
C TRP A 361 -1.87 -24.96 6.28
N THR A 362 -1.87 -26.27 6.22
CA THR A 362 -0.73 -27.03 5.76
C THR A 362 -1.04 -27.19 4.30
N PRO A 363 -0.20 -26.67 3.40
CA PRO A 363 -0.38 -26.91 1.98
C PRO A 363 -0.71 -28.38 1.75
N PRO A 364 -1.73 -28.69 0.93
CA PRO A 364 -1.90 -30.07 0.50
C PRO A 364 -0.54 -30.58 0.03
N LYS A 365 -0.07 -31.71 0.56
CA LYS A 365 1.19 -32.27 0.06
C LYS A 365 0.98 -32.58 -1.43
N PRO A 366 1.74 -31.97 -2.35
CA PRO A 366 1.51 -32.16 -3.77
C PRO A 366 1.74 -33.62 -4.11
N ARG A 367 0.74 -34.28 -4.71
CA ARG A 367 0.86 -35.69 -5.17
C ARG A 367 1.63 -35.80 -6.49
N ARG A 368 1.76 -34.70 -7.23
CA ARG A 368 2.55 -34.58 -8.46
C ARG A 368 3.24 -33.21 -8.53
N ARG A 369 4.32 -33.13 -9.31
CA ARG A 369 4.92 -31.84 -9.67
C ARG A 369 4.13 -31.24 -10.85
N PRO A 370 3.82 -29.93 -10.81
CA PRO A 370 3.27 -29.24 -11.97
C PRO A 370 4.22 -29.33 -13.17
N ASN A 371 3.69 -29.43 -14.39
CA ASN A 371 4.43 -29.30 -15.63
C ASN A 371 3.86 -28.13 -16.45
N PRO A 372 4.19 -26.88 -16.08
CA PRO A 372 3.48 -25.72 -16.57
C PRO A 372 3.77 -25.45 -18.05
N THR A 373 2.72 -25.16 -18.80
CA THR A 373 2.79 -24.69 -20.20
C THR A 373 2.40 -23.22 -20.34
N ALA A 374 1.82 -22.62 -19.30
CA ALA A 374 1.50 -21.21 -19.21
C ALA A 374 2.31 -20.52 -18.10
N LEU A 375 2.80 -19.30 -18.37
CA LEU A 375 3.44 -18.43 -17.39
C LEU A 375 2.60 -17.16 -17.18
N VAL A 376 2.29 -16.83 -15.94
CA VAL A 376 1.57 -15.60 -15.57
C VAL A 376 2.50 -14.67 -14.79
N ILE A 377 2.89 -13.56 -15.41
CA ILE A 377 3.66 -12.50 -14.76
C ILE A 377 2.67 -11.50 -14.15
N GLY A 378 2.79 -11.24 -12.85
CA GLY A 378 1.77 -10.51 -12.10
C GLY A 378 0.60 -11.38 -11.62
N GLY A 379 0.79 -12.71 -11.58
CA GLY A 379 -0.23 -13.68 -11.17
C GLY A 379 -0.75 -13.50 -9.74
N THR A 380 -0.01 -12.81 -8.86
CA THR A 380 -0.45 -12.54 -7.48
C THR A 380 -1.41 -11.35 -7.36
N GLY A 381 -1.61 -10.57 -8.42
CA GLY A 381 -2.49 -9.39 -8.44
C GLY A 381 -3.97 -9.73 -8.65
N PHE A 382 -4.83 -8.70 -8.65
CA PHE A 382 -6.29 -8.85 -8.81
C PHE A 382 -6.66 -9.71 -10.04
N LEU A 383 -6.33 -9.25 -11.25
CA LEU A 383 -6.60 -9.96 -12.51
C LEU A 383 -5.79 -11.25 -12.66
N GLY A 384 -4.50 -11.21 -12.29
CA GLY A 384 -3.60 -12.36 -12.42
C GLY A 384 -4.05 -13.59 -11.64
N ARG A 385 -4.68 -13.40 -10.47
CA ARG A 385 -5.20 -14.51 -9.65
C ARG A 385 -6.40 -15.19 -10.28
N ASP A 386 -7.35 -14.41 -10.78
CA ASP A 386 -8.53 -14.95 -11.47
C ASP A 386 -8.10 -15.69 -12.74
N LEU A 387 -7.21 -15.11 -13.54
CA LEU A 387 -6.63 -15.77 -14.72
C LEU A 387 -5.95 -17.10 -14.35
N THR A 388 -5.05 -17.09 -13.36
CA THR A 388 -4.30 -18.29 -12.94
C THR A 388 -5.25 -19.39 -12.49
N ARG A 389 -6.25 -19.07 -11.66
CA ARG A 389 -7.24 -20.04 -11.17
C ARG A 389 -8.11 -20.60 -12.29
N ARG A 390 -8.48 -19.77 -13.28
CA ARG A 390 -9.25 -20.21 -14.46
C ARG A 390 -8.45 -21.10 -15.40
N LEU A 391 -7.16 -20.83 -15.61
CA LEU A 391 -6.26 -21.73 -16.34
C LEU A 391 -6.18 -23.10 -15.65
N VAL A 392 -6.00 -23.13 -14.32
CA VAL A 392 -5.99 -24.38 -13.54
C VAL A 392 -7.33 -25.10 -13.58
N ALA A 393 -8.46 -24.38 -13.48
CA ALA A 393 -9.78 -24.98 -13.59
C ALA A 393 -10.05 -25.63 -14.96
N ARG A 394 -9.30 -25.23 -16.00
CA ARG A 394 -9.30 -25.86 -17.34
C ARG A 394 -8.29 -27.00 -17.47
N GLY A 395 -7.64 -27.40 -16.38
CA GLY A 395 -6.68 -28.51 -16.34
C GLY A 395 -5.26 -28.15 -16.75
N GLN A 396 -4.91 -26.86 -16.86
CA GLN A 396 -3.56 -26.42 -17.20
C GLN A 396 -2.71 -26.22 -15.96
N ASP A 397 -1.46 -26.69 -16.01
CA ASP A 397 -0.46 -26.32 -15.01
C ASP A 397 0.11 -24.93 -15.34
N VAL A 398 0.27 -24.09 -14.32
CA VAL A 398 0.62 -22.69 -14.47
C VAL A 398 1.86 -22.35 -13.66
N ARG A 399 2.83 -21.70 -14.29
CA ARG A 399 3.93 -21.04 -13.59
C ARG A 399 3.53 -19.61 -13.29
N VAL A 400 3.73 -19.16 -12.05
CA VAL A 400 3.50 -17.77 -11.63
C VAL A 400 4.82 -17.12 -11.30
N LEU A 401 5.15 -16.04 -12.00
CA LEU A 401 6.32 -15.23 -11.65
C LEU A 401 5.94 -14.22 -10.57
N SER A 402 6.66 -14.26 -9.45
CA SER A 402 6.45 -13.40 -8.30
C SER A 402 7.78 -12.92 -7.71
N ARG A 403 7.74 -11.90 -6.84
CA ARG A 403 8.94 -11.41 -6.13
C ARG A 403 9.33 -12.30 -4.94
N GLY A 404 8.43 -13.17 -4.47
CA GLY A 404 8.67 -14.07 -3.35
C GLY A 404 8.48 -15.54 -3.75
N ALA A 405 8.99 -16.44 -2.91
CA ALA A 405 8.88 -17.89 -3.12
C ALA A 405 7.46 -18.46 -2.88
N HIS A 406 6.57 -17.68 -2.25
CA HIS A 406 5.19 -18.08 -1.93
C HIS A 406 4.17 -17.15 -2.59
N GLY A 407 3.03 -17.71 -2.99
CA GLY A 407 1.95 -17.02 -3.69
C GLY A 407 0.57 -17.35 -3.13
N PRO A 408 -0.50 -16.70 -3.60
CA PRO A 408 -1.87 -16.89 -3.11
C PRO A 408 -2.55 -18.16 -3.65
N PHE A 409 -1.75 -19.18 -3.96
CA PHE A 409 -2.13 -20.41 -4.70
C PHE A 409 -1.75 -21.68 -3.95
N ASP A 410 -1.55 -21.49 -2.68
CA ASP A 410 -1.13 -22.44 -1.69
C ASP A 410 -2.12 -23.63 -1.65
N ASP A 411 -3.40 -23.41 -1.95
CA ASP A 411 -4.47 -24.41 -2.12
C ASP A 411 -4.40 -25.25 -3.41
N LEU A 412 -3.53 -24.90 -4.37
CA LEU A 412 -3.38 -25.56 -5.67
C LEU A 412 -1.92 -26.02 -5.95
N PRO A 413 -1.27 -26.73 -5.03
CA PRO A 413 0.17 -27.03 -5.11
C PRO A 413 0.53 -28.05 -6.21
N GLU A 414 -0.46 -28.77 -6.74
CA GLU A 414 -0.27 -29.77 -7.81
C GLU A 414 -0.32 -29.17 -9.23
N SER A 415 -0.83 -27.95 -9.35
CA SER A 415 -1.03 -27.28 -10.65
C SER A 415 -0.33 -25.94 -10.77
N ILE A 416 0.15 -25.37 -9.67
CA ILE A 416 0.81 -24.06 -9.68
C ILE A 416 2.23 -24.17 -9.16
N GLU A 417 3.17 -23.67 -9.97
CA GLU A 417 4.56 -23.48 -9.59
C GLU A 417 4.83 -21.97 -9.44
N THR A 418 5.31 -21.52 -8.28
CA THR A 418 5.76 -20.12 -8.11
C THR A 418 7.25 -20.01 -8.36
N CYS A 419 7.64 -19.11 -9.26
CA CYS A 419 9.03 -18.84 -9.60
C CYS A 419 9.42 -17.43 -9.14
N ALA A 420 10.43 -17.34 -8.27
CA ALA A 420 10.92 -16.07 -7.73
C ALA A 420 12.05 -15.51 -8.60
N VAL A 421 11.73 -14.56 -9.47
CA VAL A 421 12.70 -13.94 -10.40
C VAL A 421 12.48 -12.42 -10.44
N SER A 422 13.59 -11.67 -10.41
CA SER A 422 13.53 -10.22 -10.59
C SER A 422 13.21 -9.88 -12.04
N LEU A 423 12.30 -8.92 -12.27
CA LEU A 423 12.01 -8.43 -13.63
C LEU A 423 13.19 -7.65 -14.27
N ARG A 424 14.28 -7.44 -13.52
CA ARG A 424 15.55 -6.88 -14.03
C ARG A 424 16.54 -7.97 -14.46
N ASP A 425 16.30 -9.22 -14.08
CA ASP A 425 17.16 -10.37 -14.41
C ASP A 425 16.66 -11.05 -15.69
N GLU A 426 17.18 -10.62 -16.85
CA GLU A 426 16.77 -11.13 -18.16
C GLU A 426 17.08 -12.63 -18.34
N GLU A 427 18.18 -13.12 -17.76
CA GLU A 427 18.57 -14.52 -17.85
C GLU A 427 17.72 -15.41 -16.94
N GLY A 428 17.43 -14.95 -15.71
CA GLY A 428 16.45 -15.60 -14.84
C GLY A 428 15.05 -15.64 -15.46
N LEU A 429 14.63 -14.58 -16.15
CA LEU A 429 13.36 -14.55 -16.89
C LEU A 429 13.36 -15.58 -18.03
N ARG A 430 14.45 -15.67 -18.79
CA ARG A 430 14.60 -16.66 -19.87
C ARG A 430 14.51 -18.09 -19.32
N HIS A 431 15.17 -18.36 -18.20
CA HIS A 431 15.10 -19.67 -17.54
C HIS A 431 13.68 -19.99 -17.06
N ALA A 432 12.99 -19.02 -16.43
CA ALA A 432 11.61 -19.18 -15.98
C ALA A 432 10.61 -19.45 -17.13
N MET A 433 10.95 -19.08 -18.37
CA MET A 433 10.14 -19.30 -19.57
C MET A 433 10.47 -20.60 -20.31
N GLN A 434 11.45 -21.39 -19.86
CA GLN A 434 11.76 -22.68 -20.49
C GLN A 434 10.58 -23.65 -20.36
N GLY A 435 10.19 -24.27 -21.49
CA GLY A 435 9.05 -25.18 -21.58
C GLY A 435 7.68 -24.50 -21.62
N ILE A 436 7.63 -23.16 -21.53
CA ILE A 436 6.38 -22.39 -21.55
C ILE A 436 5.95 -22.14 -23.00
N GLU A 437 4.69 -22.41 -23.29
CA GLU A 437 4.07 -22.13 -24.60
C GLU A 437 3.43 -20.75 -24.65
N VAL A 438 2.80 -20.31 -23.55
CA VAL A 438 2.07 -19.05 -23.47
C VAL A 438 2.55 -18.22 -22.29
N VAL A 439 2.94 -16.97 -22.54
CA VAL A 439 3.24 -15.98 -21.49
C VAL A 439 2.13 -14.94 -21.44
N TYR A 440 1.53 -14.78 -20.26
CA TYR A 440 0.61 -13.70 -19.94
C TYR A 440 1.35 -12.65 -19.11
N ASN A 441 1.62 -11.49 -19.72
CA ASN A 441 2.26 -10.37 -19.04
C ASN A 441 1.19 -9.39 -18.51
N LEU A 442 0.90 -9.48 -17.21
CA LEU A 442 0.03 -8.56 -16.47
C LEU A 442 0.83 -7.67 -15.52
N ALA A 443 2.15 -7.57 -15.72
CA ALA A 443 3.01 -6.78 -14.85
C ALA A 443 2.60 -5.30 -14.91
N ARG A 444 2.44 -4.73 -13.72
CA ARG A 444 2.25 -3.29 -13.53
C ARG A 444 3.44 -2.74 -12.78
N ALA A 445 4.20 -1.88 -13.43
CA ALA A 445 5.16 -1.04 -12.75
C ALA A 445 4.55 0.34 -12.44
N LEU A 446 5.10 0.99 -11.43
CA LEU A 446 4.72 2.33 -11.00
C LEU A 446 5.96 3.21 -11.14
N GLY A 447 5.82 4.31 -11.88
CA GLY A 447 6.82 5.37 -11.95
C GLY A 447 6.22 6.69 -11.48
N THR A 448 7.03 7.52 -10.84
CA THR A 448 6.61 8.87 -10.40
C THR A 448 7.10 9.96 -11.34
N THR A 449 8.10 9.64 -12.16
CA THR A 449 8.65 10.45 -13.25
C THR A 449 8.54 9.69 -14.58
N TRP A 450 8.81 10.36 -15.70
CA TRP A 450 8.83 9.69 -17.00
C TRP A 450 10.03 8.73 -17.11
N GLU A 451 11.18 9.13 -16.57
CA GLU A 451 12.39 8.34 -16.50
C GLU A 451 12.17 7.05 -15.68
N ASP A 452 11.46 7.16 -14.54
CA ASP A 452 11.07 5.99 -13.75
C ASP A 452 10.18 5.04 -14.56
N CYS A 453 9.27 5.57 -15.38
CA CYS A 453 8.39 4.76 -16.22
C CYS A 453 9.18 4.05 -17.33
N LEU A 454 10.13 4.75 -17.95
CA LEU A 454 11.01 4.17 -18.96
C LEU A 454 11.81 2.99 -18.40
N GLU A 455 12.40 3.13 -17.21
CA GLU A 455 13.21 2.05 -16.62
C GLU A 455 12.35 0.93 -16.02
N ASN A 456 11.31 1.29 -15.26
CA ASN A 456 10.60 0.31 -14.44
C ASN A 456 9.39 -0.33 -15.16
N ASP A 457 8.81 0.27 -16.19
CA ASP A 457 7.67 -0.29 -16.95
C ASP A 457 8.08 -0.66 -18.38
N VAL A 458 8.64 0.30 -19.14
CA VAL A 458 8.97 0.10 -20.56
C VAL A 458 10.12 -0.88 -20.73
N ALA A 459 11.29 -0.60 -20.13
CA ALA A 459 12.45 -1.48 -20.23
C ALA A 459 12.19 -2.86 -19.62
N VAL A 460 11.35 -2.95 -18.58
CA VAL A 460 10.87 -4.23 -18.04
C VAL A 460 10.05 -5.01 -19.06
N SER A 461 9.11 -4.36 -19.75
CA SER A 461 8.30 -5.00 -20.79
C SER A 461 9.17 -5.51 -21.95
N ASP A 462 10.16 -4.71 -22.38
CA ASP A 462 11.13 -5.09 -23.41
C ASP A 462 11.97 -6.30 -22.99
N ARG A 463 12.50 -6.31 -21.75
CA ARG A 463 13.28 -7.43 -21.18
C ARG A 463 12.46 -8.72 -21.16
N ILE A 464 11.22 -8.66 -20.66
CA ILE A 464 10.31 -9.80 -20.61
C ILE A 464 10.05 -10.36 -22.01
N ALA A 465 9.82 -9.48 -23.00
CA ALA A 465 9.55 -9.91 -24.37
C ALA A 465 10.78 -10.55 -25.04
N ARG A 466 11.98 -10.01 -24.82
CA ARG A 466 13.23 -10.62 -25.32
C ARG A 466 13.48 -11.98 -24.68
N ALA A 467 13.27 -12.10 -23.37
CA ALA A 467 13.38 -13.38 -22.68
C ALA A 467 12.39 -14.42 -23.22
N ALA A 468 11.13 -14.02 -23.49
CA ALA A 468 10.12 -14.90 -24.05
C ALA A 468 10.49 -15.38 -25.45
N GLN A 469 11.01 -14.49 -26.28
CA GLN A 469 11.49 -14.83 -27.61
C GLN A 469 12.68 -15.80 -27.55
N ALA A 470 13.68 -15.50 -26.72
CA ALA A 470 14.87 -16.35 -26.55
C ALA A 470 14.53 -17.74 -25.98
N ALA A 471 13.47 -17.85 -25.18
CA ALA A 471 12.98 -19.12 -24.65
C ALA A 471 12.09 -19.91 -25.64
N GLY A 472 11.73 -19.33 -26.80
CA GLY A 472 10.90 -19.99 -27.80
C GLY A 472 9.41 -20.03 -27.46
N VAL A 473 8.91 -19.08 -26.66
CA VAL A 473 7.50 -18.96 -26.31
C VAL A 473 6.65 -18.79 -27.57
N LYS A 474 5.58 -19.59 -27.71
CA LYS A 474 4.71 -19.63 -28.90
C LYS A 474 3.68 -18.51 -28.94
N ARG A 475 3.32 -17.96 -27.78
CA ARG A 475 2.32 -16.90 -27.61
C ARG A 475 2.73 -15.93 -26.50
N PHE A 476 2.78 -14.65 -26.84
CA PHE A 476 3.06 -13.59 -25.87
C PHE A 476 1.86 -12.65 -25.76
N VAL A 477 1.07 -12.79 -24.70
CA VAL A 477 -0.11 -11.96 -24.44
C VAL A 477 0.29 -10.83 -23.49
N TYR A 478 0.29 -9.60 -24.00
CA TYR A 478 0.58 -8.39 -23.23
C TYR A 478 -0.72 -7.69 -22.82
N THR A 479 -0.82 -7.31 -21.54
CA THR A 479 -1.95 -6.52 -21.04
C THR A 479 -1.63 -5.03 -21.10
N GLY A 480 -2.14 -4.37 -22.14
CA GLY A 480 -2.18 -2.93 -22.30
C GLY A 480 -3.31 -2.27 -21.50
N THR A 481 -3.79 -1.13 -21.97
CA THR A 481 -4.84 -0.37 -21.27
C THR A 481 -5.65 0.50 -22.22
N ILE A 482 -6.96 0.61 -22.00
CA ILE A 482 -7.79 1.57 -22.72
C ILE A 482 -7.42 3.03 -22.41
N ALA A 483 -6.75 3.28 -21.29
CA ALA A 483 -6.38 4.64 -20.87
C ALA A 483 -5.41 5.34 -21.85
N SER A 484 -4.74 4.57 -22.70
CA SER A 484 -3.83 5.06 -23.75
C SER A 484 -4.56 5.69 -24.93
N TYR A 485 -5.83 5.38 -25.14
CA TYR A 485 -6.65 6.04 -26.17
C TYR A 485 -6.98 7.48 -25.79
N ASP A 486 -7.12 8.31 -26.83
CA ASP A 486 -7.82 9.57 -26.67
C ASP A 486 -9.34 9.33 -26.66
N MET A 487 -9.95 9.60 -25.52
CA MET A 487 -11.39 9.40 -25.27
C MET A 487 -12.10 10.75 -25.11
N SER A 488 -11.51 11.85 -25.58
CA SER A 488 -12.05 13.19 -25.33
C SER A 488 -13.23 13.59 -26.23
N ASN A 489 -13.45 12.89 -27.34
CA ASN A 489 -14.49 13.23 -28.31
C ASN A 489 -15.70 12.28 -28.19
N PRO A 490 -16.90 12.78 -27.83
CA PRO A 490 -18.09 11.95 -27.70
C PRO A 490 -18.63 11.37 -29.02
N GLN A 491 -18.22 11.91 -30.17
CA GLN A 491 -18.62 11.40 -31.48
C GLN A 491 -17.73 10.24 -31.96
N THR A 492 -16.67 9.91 -31.22
CA THR A 492 -15.73 8.86 -31.59
C THR A 492 -16.14 7.53 -31.01
N VAL A 493 -16.14 6.49 -31.86
CA VAL A 493 -16.18 5.09 -31.43
C VAL A 493 -14.76 4.55 -31.54
N ILE A 494 -14.22 4.08 -30.42
CA ILE A 494 -12.87 3.52 -30.32
C ILE A 494 -12.95 2.04 -30.70
N THR A 495 -12.12 1.69 -31.67
CA THR A 495 -11.87 0.32 -32.10
C THR A 495 -10.39 0.00 -31.90
N GLU A 496 -9.96 -1.22 -32.21
CA GLU A 496 -8.54 -1.57 -32.17
C GLU A 496 -7.72 -0.91 -33.27
N SER A 497 -8.36 -0.40 -34.33
CA SER A 497 -7.71 0.37 -35.40
C SER A 497 -7.55 1.85 -35.07
N THR A 498 -8.18 2.35 -34.00
CA THR A 498 -7.95 3.71 -33.51
C THR A 498 -6.49 3.85 -33.05
N PRO A 499 -5.68 4.76 -33.63
CA PRO A 499 -4.28 4.91 -33.24
C PRO A 499 -4.15 5.66 -31.90
N PHE A 500 -3.05 5.42 -31.20
CA PHE A 500 -2.62 6.32 -30.12
C PHE A 500 -2.05 7.61 -30.72
N ALA A 501 -2.10 8.70 -29.95
CA ALA A 501 -1.53 9.97 -30.37
C ALA A 501 0.00 9.84 -30.55
N GLN A 502 0.57 10.49 -31.57
CA GLN A 502 2.02 10.51 -31.80
C GLN A 502 2.76 11.24 -30.66
N ASP A 503 2.19 12.33 -30.16
CA ASP A 503 2.65 13.00 -28.95
C ASP A 503 1.67 12.72 -27.79
N MET A 504 2.18 12.06 -26.76
CA MET A 504 1.46 11.75 -25.52
C MET A 504 2.07 12.45 -24.30
N THR A 505 2.89 13.49 -24.49
CA THR A 505 3.56 14.22 -23.39
C THR A 505 2.59 14.98 -22.48
N ASP A 506 1.35 15.17 -22.94
CA ASP A 506 0.25 15.80 -22.20
C ASP A 506 -0.67 14.77 -21.50
N ARG A 507 -0.44 13.47 -21.73
CA ARG A 507 -1.17 12.38 -21.10
C ARG A 507 -0.58 12.03 -19.74
N ASN A 508 -1.42 11.46 -18.88
CA ASN A 508 -0.94 10.87 -17.63
C ASN A 508 0.13 9.79 -17.86
N LEU A 509 1.10 9.68 -16.94
CA LEU A 509 2.26 8.78 -17.08
C LEU A 509 1.87 7.32 -17.31
N TYR A 510 0.82 6.83 -16.68
CA TYR A 510 0.38 5.44 -16.84
C TYR A 510 -0.08 5.16 -18.28
N ALA A 511 -0.95 6.00 -18.82
CA ALA A 511 -1.42 5.88 -20.20
C ALA A 511 -0.27 6.01 -21.22
N ARG A 512 0.63 6.97 -21.01
CA ARG A 512 1.80 7.20 -21.86
C ARG A 512 2.78 6.03 -21.82
N SER A 513 3.09 5.52 -20.63
CA SER A 513 4.01 4.40 -20.43
C SER A 513 3.50 3.13 -21.10
N LYS A 514 2.22 2.79 -20.90
CA LYS A 514 1.61 1.62 -21.53
C LYS A 514 1.56 1.72 -23.06
N ALA A 515 1.28 2.89 -23.61
CA ALA A 515 1.35 3.11 -25.06
C ALA A 515 2.77 2.93 -25.62
N GLU A 516 3.78 3.42 -24.90
CA GLU A 516 5.19 3.24 -25.27
C GLU A 516 5.63 1.77 -25.20
N CYS A 517 5.19 1.01 -24.18
CA CYS A 517 5.39 -0.44 -24.15
C CYS A 517 4.78 -1.11 -25.38
N GLU A 518 3.52 -0.80 -25.71
CA GLU A 518 2.86 -1.39 -26.88
C GLU A 518 3.61 -1.05 -28.17
N ARG A 519 4.09 0.19 -28.34
CA ARG A 519 4.88 0.61 -29.51
C ARG A 519 6.13 -0.27 -29.67
N ARG A 520 6.93 -0.44 -28.61
CA ARG A 520 8.16 -1.24 -28.66
C ARG A 520 7.89 -2.73 -28.88
N LEU A 521 6.84 -3.26 -28.26
CA LEU A 521 6.44 -4.66 -28.46
C LEU A 521 5.99 -4.89 -29.91
N TRP A 522 5.26 -3.95 -30.52
CA TRP A 522 4.91 -4.03 -31.95
C TRP A 522 6.13 -3.95 -32.86
N GLU A 523 7.12 -3.11 -32.53
CA GLU A 523 8.40 -3.06 -33.24
C GLU A 523 9.11 -4.41 -33.15
N MET A 524 9.19 -5.02 -31.96
CA MET A 524 9.76 -6.36 -31.80
C MET A 524 8.97 -7.44 -32.55
N ALA A 525 7.63 -7.35 -32.59
CA ALA A 525 6.81 -8.28 -33.36
C ALA A 525 7.10 -8.18 -34.87
N ARG A 526 7.24 -6.97 -35.39
CA ARG A 526 7.53 -6.71 -36.81
C ARG A 526 8.96 -7.07 -37.20
N ASP A 527 9.94 -6.65 -36.39
CA ASP A 527 11.36 -6.69 -36.75
C ASP A 527 12.04 -7.99 -36.30
N HIS A 528 11.48 -8.65 -35.27
CA HIS A 528 12.06 -9.86 -34.67
C HIS A 528 11.08 -11.02 -34.57
N GLY A 529 9.82 -10.88 -34.99
CA GLY A 529 8.86 -12.00 -35.05
C GLY A 529 8.30 -12.45 -33.69
N LEU A 530 8.26 -11.58 -32.68
CA LEU A 530 7.57 -11.86 -31.41
C LEU A 530 6.10 -12.25 -31.67
N PRO A 531 5.59 -13.41 -31.19
CA PRO A 531 4.21 -13.84 -31.39
C PRO A 531 3.23 -13.10 -30.45
N LEU A 532 3.16 -11.79 -30.63
CA LEU A 532 2.50 -10.83 -29.76
C LEU A 532 0.97 -10.81 -29.97
N THR A 533 0.23 -10.75 -28.88
CA THR A 533 -1.18 -10.32 -28.85
C THR A 533 -1.35 -9.30 -27.73
N ILE A 534 -2.11 -8.23 -27.97
CA ILE A 534 -2.33 -7.19 -26.95
C ILE A 534 -3.79 -7.16 -26.49
N ALA A 535 -4.03 -7.28 -25.19
CA ALA A 535 -5.31 -7.04 -24.57
C ALA A 535 -5.37 -5.61 -24.02
N ARG A 536 -6.47 -4.90 -24.24
CA ARG A 536 -6.74 -3.58 -23.64
C ARG A 536 -8.02 -3.64 -22.80
N PRO A 537 -7.93 -4.05 -21.52
CA PRO A 537 -9.12 -4.16 -20.66
C PRO A 537 -9.72 -2.80 -20.31
N GLY A 538 -11.04 -2.78 -20.15
CA GLY A 538 -11.81 -1.66 -19.64
C GLY A 538 -11.64 -1.41 -18.13
N ILE A 539 -12.68 -0.86 -17.50
CA ILE A 539 -12.78 -0.74 -16.05
C ILE A 539 -13.17 -2.09 -15.45
N VAL A 540 -12.16 -2.81 -14.96
CA VAL A 540 -12.34 -4.17 -14.44
C VAL A 540 -12.96 -4.13 -13.04
N VAL A 541 -14.09 -4.81 -12.86
CA VAL A 541 -14.81 -4.95 -11.58
C VAL A 541 -15.17 -6.42 -11.31
N GLY A 542 -15.50 -6.75 -10.06
CA GLY A 542 -15.87 -8.11 -9.65
C GLY A 542 -15.23 -8.56 -8.34
N GLN A 543 -15.39 -9.84 -8.02
CA GLN A 543 -14.94 -10.46 -6.76
C GLN A 543 -13.47 -10.21 -6.45
N GLY A 544 -13.20 -9.61 -5.27
CA GLY A 544 -11.85 -9.31 -4.80
C GLY A 544 -11.24 -8.05 -5.41
N GLY A 545 -12.03 -7.29 -6.19
CA GLY A 545 -11.67 -6.00 -6.75
C GLY A 545 -11.84 -4.85 -5.74
N PRO A 546 -11.12 -3.73 -5.91
CA PRO A 546 -11.28 -2.58 -5.03
C PRO A 546 -12.58 -1.83 -5.34
N LEU A 547 -13.30 -1.38 -4.30
CA LEU A 547 -14.34 -0.35 -4.44
C LEU A 547 -13.81 0.90 -5.15
N GLN A 548 -12.57 1.27 -4.83
CA GLN A 548 -11.93 2.50 -5.25
C GLN A 548 -11.20 2.33 -6.60
N HIS A 549 -11.93 2.49 -7.71
CA HIS A 549 -11.34 2.44 -9.04
C HIS A 549 -11.07 3.85 -9.62
N TRP A 550 -9.82 4.13 -10.00
CA TRP A 550 -9.39 5.44 -10.52
C TRP A 550 -9.99 5.77 -11.89
N GLY A 551 -10.44 4.78 -12.66
CA GLY A 551 -11.15 5.00 -13.93
C GLY A 551 -12.54 5.64 -13.77
N ILE A 552 -13.12 5.63 -12.56
CA ILE A 552 -14.46 6.18 -12.28
C ILE A 552 -14.37 7.61 -11.72
N GLY A 553 -13.41 7.87 -10.84
CA GLY A 553 -13.26 9.16 -10.18
C GLY A 553 -12.08 9.22 -9.21
N ARG A 554 -11.92 10.40 -8.59
CA ARG A 554 -10.97 10.66 -7.51
C ARG A 554 -11.61 10.36 -6.15
N TRP A 555 -11.09 9.37 -5.46
CA TRP A 555 -11.58 8.90 -4.16
C TRP A 555 -10.97 9.68 -3.00
N HIS A 556 -11.75 9.81 -1.92
CA HIS A 556 -11.35 10.42 -0.65
C HIS A 556 -11.84 9.50 0.48
N GLY A 557 -10.99 8.55 0.85
CA GLY A 557 -11.38 7.42 1.71
C GLY A 557 -12.42 6.50 1.04
N ALA A 558 -13.05 5.65 1.84
CA ALA A 558 -14.07 4.70 1.37
C ALA A 558 -15.42 5.36 1.04
N GLY A 559 -15.72 6.50 1.64
CA GLY A 559 -17.07 7.08 1.65
C GLY A 559 -17.34 8.20 0.64
N ALA A 560 -16.34 8.69 -0.10
CA ALA A 560 -16.52 9.82 -0.99
C ALA A 560 -15.72 9.72 -2.29
N VAL A 561 -16.36 10.11 -3.40
CA VAL A 561 -15.75 10.12 -4.73
C VAL A 561 -16.16 11.38 -5.50
N ARG A 562 -15.18 12.00 -6.13
CA ARG A 562 -15.38 13.05 -7.14
C ARG A 562 -15.24 12.44 -8.52
N LEU A 563 -16.32 12.37 -9.27
CA LEU A 563 -16.33 11.76 -10.61
C LEU A 563 -15.47 12.55 -11.60
N TRP A 564 -15.03 11.89 -12.65
CA TRP A 564 -14.49 12.56 -13.82
C TRP A 564 -15.65 13.13 -14.65
N GLY A 565 -15.80 14.46 -14.62
CA GLY A 565 -16.95 15.13 -15.26
C GLY A 565 -18.25 14.95 -14.49
N THR A 566 -19.37 14.90 -15.20
CA THR A 566 -20.70 14.73 -14.59
C THR A 566 -20.98 13.28 -14.21
N GLY A 567 -20.28 12.31 -14.81
CA GLY A 567 -20.47 10.88 -14.53
C GLY A 567 -21.69 10.24 -15.20
N ASP A 568 -22.25 10.91 -16.21
CA ASP A 568 -23.42 10.46 -16.97
C ASP A 568 -23.02 9.69 -18.24
N ASN A 569 -21.75 9.69 -18.61
CA ASN A 569 -21.25 8.90 -19.73
C ASN A 569 -21.23 7.41 -19.36
N PRO A 570 -21.62 6.52 -20.27
CA PRO A 570 -21.38 5.09 -20.13
C PRO A 570 -19.89 4.83 -19.93
N LEU A 571 -19.56 4.08 -18.89
CA LEU A 571 -18.20 3.67 -18.61
C LEU A 571 -17.92 2.30 -19.22
N PRO A 572 -16.69 2.04 -19.70
CA PRO A 572 -16.32 0.77 -20.32
C PRO A 572 -16.07 -0.31 -19.25
N PHE A 573 -17.08 -0.63 -18.47
CA PHE A 573 -16.99 -1.68 -17.45
C PHE A 573 -16.83 -3.07 -18.06
N VAL A 574 -16.12 -3.94 -17.36
CA VAL A 574 -15.96 -5.35 -17.72
C VAL A 574 -15.77 -6.18 -16.45
N LEU A 575 -16.37 -7.37 -16.38
CA LEU A 575 -16.15 -8.26 -15.25
C LEU A 575 -14.75 -8.85 -15.33
N ILE A 576 -14.09 -9.04 -14.18
CA ILE A 576 -12.78 -9.68 -14.10
C ILE A 576 -12.77 -11.05 -14.80
N GLY A 577 -13.84 -11.83 -14.62
CA GLY A 577 -13.98 -13.14 -15.25
C GLY A 577 -14.01 -13.08 -16.77
N ASP A 578 -14.67 -12.05 -17.34
CA ASP A 578 -14.72 -11.83 -18.78
C ASP A 578 -13.35 -11.43 -19.31
N VAL A 579 -12.58 -10.62 -18.58
CA VAL A 579 -11.21 -10.26 -18.97
C VAL A 579 -10.31 -11.50 -18.98
N SER A 580 -10.37 -12.33 -17.93
CA SER A 580 -9.58 -13.56 -17.87
C SER A 580 -9.97 -14.54 -18.99
N ASP A 581 -11.25 -14.70 -19.30
CA ASP A 581 -11.71 -15.51 -20.44
C ASP A 581 -11.14 -14.97 -21.77
N GLY A 582 -11.19 -13.65 -21.97
CA GLY A 582 -10.62 -12.99 -23.15
C GLY A 582 -9.10 -13.25 -23.28
N LEU A 583 -8.36 -13.14 -22.17
CA LEU A 583 -6.92 -13.45 -22.14
C LEU A 583 -6.65 -14.91 -22.48
N ILE A 584 -7.38 -15.85 -21.88
CA ILE A 584 -7.23 -17.29 -22.16
C ILE A 584 -7.42 -17.55 -23.66
N ARG A 585 -8.50 -17.03 -24.25
CA ARG A 585 -8.80 -17.17 -25.68
C ARG A 585 -7.72 -16.57 -26.58
N MET A 586 -7.09 -15.46 -26.19
CA MET A 586 -5.94 -14.92 -26.92
C MET A 586 -4.73 -15.86 -26.90
N GLY A 587 -4.50 -16.56 -25.79
CA GLY A 587 -3.45 -17.57 -25.67
C GLY A 587 -3.74 -18.82 -26.50
N GLU A 588 -5.01 -19.21 -26.62
CA GLU A 588 -5.44 -20.44 -27.30
C GLU A 588 -5.72 -20.25 -28.81
N SER A 589 -6.15 -19.05 -29.24
CA SER A 589 -6.62 -18.84 -30.61
C SER A 589 -5.48 -18.78 -31.64
N GLY A 590 -5.71 -19.43 -32.79
CA GLY A 590 -4.87 -19.32 -33.98
C GLY A 590 -4.86 -17.91 -34.59
N ALA A 591 -5.95 -17.16 -34.43
CA ALA A 591 -6.18 -15.85 -35.05
C ALA A 591 -5.69 -14.66 -34.19
N ALA A 592 -5.27 -14.91 -32.94
CA ALA A 592 -4.87 -13.87 -32.00
C ALA A 592 -3.52 -13.19 -32.28
N PRO A 593 -2.44 -13.91 -32.71
CA PRO A 593 -1.15 -13.27 -32.96
C PRO A 593 -1.23 -12.15 -33.99
N GLY A 594 -0.49 -11.07 -33.73
CA GLY A 594 -0.52 -9.87 -34.56
C GLY A 594 -1.76 -9.01 -34.34
N GLN A 595 -2.66 -9.36 -33.43
CA GLN A 595 -3.86 -8.60 -33.12
C GLN A 595 -3.76 -7.90 -31.77
N SER A 596 -4.49 -6.79 -31.66
CA SER A 596 -4.95 -6.25 -30.38
C SER A 596 -6.46 -6.41 -30.26
N PHE A 597 -6.95 -6.44 -29.01
CA PHE A 597 -8.38 -6.50 -28.69
C PHE A 597 -8.74 -5.59 -27.51
N ASN A 598 -9.85 -4.86 -27.66
CA ASN A 598 -10.46 -4.09 -26.57
C ASN A 598 -11.37 -5.02 -25.75
N LEU A 599 -10.98 -5.32 -24.52
CA LEU A 599 -11.80 -6.15 -23.61
C LEU A 599 -12.70 -5.24 -22.75
N VAL A 600 -13.77 -4.74 -23.37
CA VAL A 600 -14.82 -3.93 -22.75
C VAL A 600 -16.11 -4.73 -22.74
N GLY A 601 -16.85 -4.74 -21.63
CA GLY A 601 -18.08 -5.51 -21.46
C GLY A 601 -19.28 -4.89 -22.18
N ASP A 602 -20.38 -5.64 -22.22
CA ASP A 602 -21.58 -5.27 -22.97
C ASP A 602 -22.56 -4.38 -22.20
N VAL A 603 -22.38 -4.22 -20.89
CA VAL A 603 -23.32 -3.48 -20.04
C VAL A 603 -22.92 -2.01 -19.94
N PRO A 604 -23.69 -1.08 -20.53
CA PRO A 604 -23.37 0.35 -20.49
C PRO A 604 -23.86 0.98 -19.18
N LEU A 605 -23.02 0.92 -18.14
CA LEU A 605 -23.29 1.59 -16.86
C LEU A 605 -22.59 2.95 -16.77
N THR A 606 -23.33 3.97 -16.37
CA THR A 606 -22.75 5.25 -15.97
C THR A 606 -22.17 5.15 -14.56
N ALA A 607 -21.24 6.05 -14.21
CA ALA A 607 -20.70 6.12 -12.85
C ALA A 607 -21.82 6.31 -11.81
N ARG A 608 -22.81 7.17 -12.10
CA ARG A 608 -23.96 7.38 -11.20
C ARG A 608 -24.82 6.14 -11.04
N SER A 609 -25.09 5.42 -12.14
CA SER A 609 -25.87 4.19 -12.11
C SER A 609 -25.16 3.11 -11.27
N TYR A 610 -23.84 3.01 -11.39
CA TYR A 610 -23.03 2.09 -10.58
C TYR A 610 -23.11 2.42 -9.09
N PHE A 611 -22.91 3.68 -8.69
CA PHE A 611 -23.04 4.09 -7.29
C PHE A 611 -24.46 3.98 -6.74
N ASN A 612 -25.48 4.21 -7.58
CA ASN A 612 -26.86 3.96 -7.18
C ASN A 612 -27.12 2.46 -6.97
N ALA A 613 -26.56 1.58 -7.80
CA ALA A 613 -26.65 0.14 -7.61
C ALA A 613 -25.99 -0.31 -6.29
N ILE A 614 -24.81 0.24 -5.96
CA ILE A 614 -24.17 0.02 -4.65
C ILE A 614 -25.11 0.42 -3.51
N HIS A 615 -25.74 1.61 -3.60
CA HIS A 615 -26.67 2.06 -2.57
C HIS A 615 -27.89 1.15 -2.44
N MET A 616 -28.52 0.80 -3.55
CA MET A 616 -29.75 -0.01 -3.54
C MET A 616 -29.51 -1.45 -3.09
N ARG A 617 -28.38 -2.06 -3.48
CA ARG A 617 -28.10 -3.47 -3.20
C ARG A 617 -27.40 -3.69 -1.86
N LEU A 618 -26.50 -2.78 -1.46
CA LEU A 618 -25.69 -2.93 -0.24
C LEU A 618 -26.11 -1.98 0.90
N GLY A 619 -27.11 -1.11 0.70
CA GLY A 619 -27.53 -0.12 1.69
C GLY A 619 -26.51 1.00 1.96
N ALA A 620 -25.39 1.02 1.23
CA ALA A 620 -24.27 1.92 1.47
C ALA A 620 -24.30 3.13 0.53
N ARG A 621 -24.52 4.32 1.09
CA ARG A 621 -24.53 5.56 0.31
C ARG A 621 -23.14 6.20 0.27
N ILE A 622 -22.50 6.14 -0.90
CA ILE A 622 -21.25 6.86 -1.16
C ILE A 622 -21.57 8.32 -1.50
N ARG A 623 -20.80 9.26 -0.95
CA ARG A 623 -20.92 10.68 -1.32
C ARG A 623 -20.30 10.90 -2.69
N VAL A 624 -21.14 11.04 -3.69
CA VAL A 624 -20.76 11.25 -5.09
C VAL A 624 -20.92 12.72 -5.45
N SER A 625 -19.86 13.35 -5.97
CA SER A 625 -19.96 14.70 -6.57
C SER A 625 -19.35 14.74 -7.97
N SER A 626 -19.89 15.59 -8.84
CA SER A 626 -19.33 15.83 -10.16
C SER A 626 -17.98 16.55 -10.08
N GLY A 627 -17.11 16.30 -11.05
CA GLY A 627 -15.89 17.06 -11.27
C GLY A 627 -16.06 18.09 -12.38
N ASN A 628 -15.53 19.29 -12.20
CA ASN A 628 -15.40 20.27 -13.28
C ASN A 628 -14.04 20.09 -13.96
N LEU A 629 -14.04 19.52 -15.17
CA LEU A 629 -12.82 19.17 -15.91
C LEU A 629 -11.97 20.39 -16.26
N THR A 630 -12.59 21.51 -16.63
CA THR A 630 -11.88 22.76 -16.93
C THR A 630 -11.18 23.32 -15.71
N ALA A 631 -11.85 23.32 -14.55
CA ALA A 631 -11.25 23.74 -13.29
C ALA A 631 -10.09 22.83 -12.86
N MET A 632 -10.23 21.50 -13.06
CA MET A 632 -9.14 20.55 -12.79
C MET A 632 -7.93 20.78 -13.71
N CYS A 633 -8.18 21.02 -15.00
CA CYS A 633 -7.13 21.37 -15.96
C CYS A 633 -6.41 22.67 -15.57
N ALA A 634 -7.16 23.72 -15.20
CA ALA A 634 -6.58 24.98 -14.76
C ALA A 634 -5.71 24.80 -13.49
N ALA A 635 -6.19 24.03 -12.51
CA ALA A 635 -5.42 23.74 -11.30
C ALA A 635 -4.12 22.98 -11.60
N ASP A 636 -4.15 22.04 -12.55
CA ASP A 636 -2.95 21.33 -12.97
C ASP A 636 -2.00 22.22 -13.79
N ALA A 637 -2.51 23.14 -14.61
CA ALA A 637 -1.69 24.12 -15.31
C ALA A 637 -0.89 24.99 -14.32
N VAL A 638 -1.55 25.49 -13.28
CA VAL A 638 -0.89 26.25 -12.19
C VAL A 638 0.20 25.40 -11.51
N LYS A 639 -0.11 24.14 -11.15
CA LYS A 639 0.90 23.24 -10.55
C LYS A 639 2.07 22.98 -11.48
N SER A 640 1.82 22.80 -12.78
CA SER A 640 2.88 22.55 -13.75
C SER A 640 3.79 23.76 -13.89
N VAL A 641 3.23 24.98 -13.97
CA VAL A 641 4.02 26.23 -13.97
C VAL A 641 4.87 26.34 -12.70
N LEU A 642 4.29 26.11 -11.51
CA LEU A 642 5.02 26.15 -10.24
C LEU A 642 6.15 25.12 -10.18
N LYS A 643 5.89 23.87 -10.59
CA LYS A 643 6.91 22.81 -10.59
C LYS A 643 8.07 23.11 -11.54
N THR A 644 7.76 23.62 -12.73
CA THR A 644 8.76 23.91 -13.76
C THR A 644 9.57 25.15 -13.42
N HIS A 645 8.92 26.25 -13.05
CA HIS A 645 9.59 27.56 -12.91
C HIS A 645 10.08 27.84 -11.49
N ALA A 646 9.28 27.50 -10.47
CA ALA A 646 9.65 27.77 -9.07
C ALA A 646 10.48 26.63 -8.46
N LEU A 647 10.17 25.37 -8.79
CA LEU A 647 10.89 24.20 -8.25
C LEU A 647 11.94 23.63 -9.21
N ARG A 648 12.12 24.23 -10.40
CA ARG A 648 13.09 23.83 -11.44
C ARG A 648 13.07 22.32 -11.75
N ARG A 649 11.88 21.70 -11.71
CA ARG A 649 11.72 20.29 -12.05
C ARG A 649 11.62 20.12 -13.56
N SER A 650 12.42 19.22 -14.12
CA SER A 650 12.28 18.71 -15.48
C SER A 650 11.17 17.63 -15.56
N GLY A 651 10.68 17.34 -16.78
CA GLY A 651 9.75 16.23 -17.02
C GLY A 651 8.31 16.40 -16.51
N VAL A 652 7.88 17.64 -16.21
CA VAL A 652 6.53 17.90 -15.71
C VAL A 652 5.49 17.75 -16.82
N ILE A 653 4.45 16.93 -16.57
CA ILE A 653 3.34 16.72 -17.51
C ILE A 653 2.64 18.05 -17.79
N ARG A 654 2.40 18.34 -19.07
CA ARG A 654 1.65 19.52 -19.51
C ARG A 654 0.17 19.34 -19.17
N ALA A 655 -0.46 20.38 -18.65
CA ALA A 655 -1.89 20.35 -18.40
C ALA A 655 -2.66 20.30 -19.73
N SER A 656 -3.61 19.35 -19.84
CA SER A 656 -4.38 19.13 -21.06
C SER A 656 -5.84 18.88 -20.73
N LEU A 657 -6.73 19.71 -21.27
CA LEU A 657 -8.17 19.51 -21.15
C LEU A 657 -8.58 18.20 -21.84
N ARG A 658 -7.88 17.82 -22.91
CA ARG A 658 -8.11 16.58 -23.67
C ARG A 658 -7.83 15.34 -22.82
N ASP A 659 -6.75 15.33 -22.02
CA ASP A 659 -6.49 14.25 -21.05
C ASP A 659 -7.58 14.18 -19.98
N TRP A 660 -8.02 15.33 -19.45
CA TRP A 660 -9.13 15.38 -18.48
C TRP A 660 -10.48 14.91 -19.05
N GLN A 661 -10.81 15.29 -20.28
CA GLN A 661 -11.99 14.80 -21.00
C GLN A 661 -11.90 13.30 -21.27
N SER A 662 -10.70 12.79 -21.61
CA SER A 662 -10.50 11.35 -21.79
C SER A 662 -10.78 10.54 -20.51
N ARG A 663 -10.42 11.08 -19.34
CA ARG A 663 -10.75 10.42 -18.05
C ARG A 663 -12.25 10.36 -17.76
N ALA A 664 -13.03 11.24 -18.37
CA ALA A 664 -14.49 11.23 -18.29
C ALA A 664 -15.15 10.30 -19.32
N HIS A 665 -14.35 9.56 -20.11
CA HIS A 665 -14.80 8.55 -21.09
C HIS A 665 -15.88 9.09 -22.02
N TYR A 666 -15.59 10.15 -22.78
CA TYR A 666 -16.58 10.71 -23.71
C TYR A 666 -16.79 9.78 -24.91
N ALA A 667 -15.72 9.17 -25.42
CA ALA A 667 -15.78 8.20 -26.50
C ALA A 667 -16.37 6.84 -26.05
N GLN A 668 -17.06 6.16 -26.96
CA GLN A 668 -17.56 4.79 -26.76
C GLN A 668 -16.54 3.77 -27.25
N PHE A 669 -16.65 2.52 -26.78
CA PHE A 669 -15.79 1.41 -27.21
C PHE A 669 -16.59 0.38 -28.00
N ASP A 670 -16.03 -0.08 -29.11
CA ASP A 670 -16.48 -1.27 -29.81
C ASP A 670 -15.74 -2.51 -29.30
N ASN A 671 -16.48 -3.60 -29.15
CA ASN A 671 -15.95 -4.91 -28.76
C ASN A 671 -16.33 -6.02 -29.75
N THR A 672 -16.66 -5.66 -30.99
CA THR A 672 -17.09 -6.60 -32.02
C THR A 672 -15.94 -7.51 -32.46
N LYS A 673 -14.72 -6.98 -32.53
CA LYS A 673 -13.53 -7.73 -32.95
C LYS A 673 -13.19 -8.93 -32.03
N PRO A 674 -13.08 -8.80 -30.69
CA PRO A 674 -12.83 -9.97 -29.83
C PRO A 674 -13.96 -10.99 -29.89
N LYS A 675 -15.22 -10.57 -30.04
CA LYS A 675 -16.36 -11.49 -30.25
C LYS A 675 -16.18 -12.31 -31.53
N ALA A 676 -15.85 -11.64 -32.64
CA ALA A 676 -15.72 -12.26 -33.94
C ALA A 676 -14.49 -13.19 -34.06
N LEU A 677 -13.32 -12.76 -33.57
CA LEU A 677 -12.06 -13.50 -33.78
C LEU A 677 -11.71 -14.46 -32.65
N LEU A 678 -12.22 -14.25 -31.44
CA LEU A 678 -11.92 -15.10 -30.27
C LEU A 678 -13.14 -15.89 -29.77
N GLY A 679 -14.34 -15.60 -30.29
CA GLY A 679 -15.58 -16.12 -29.73
C GLY A 679 -15.81 -15.65 -28.29
N TRP A 680 -15.27 -14.48 -27.93
CA TRP A 680 -15.39 -13.93 -26.58
C TRP A 680 -16.83 -13.48 -26.31
N THR A 681 -17.41 -13.91 -25.19
CA THR A 681 -18.82 -13.63 -24.84
C THR A 681 -18.89 -13.00 -23.45
N PRO A 682 -18.65 -11.67 -23.32
CA PRO A 682 -18.76 -11.00 -22.04
C PRO A 682 -20.21 -10.98 -21.54
N VAL A 683 -20.40 -10.80 -20.23
CA VAL A 683 -21.74 -10.68 -19.66
C VAL A 683 -22.46 -9.46 -20.25
N SER A 684 -23.64 -9.72 -20.82
CA SER A 684 -24.51 -8.72 -21.45
C SER A 684 -25.77 -8.43 -20.63
N ASN A 685 -26.14 -9.32 -19.70
CA ASN A 685 -27.26 -9.09 -18.80
C ASN A 685 -26.84 -8.14 -17.67
N ARG A 686 -27.56 -7.02 -17.53
CA ARG A 686 -27.27 -6.00 -16.52
C ARG A 686 -27.42 -6.51 -15.09
N GLU A 687 -28.40 -7.37 -14.82
CA GLU A 687 -28.66 -7.87 -13.46
C GLU A 687 -27.55 -8.85 -13.04
N GLU A 688 -27.17 -9.76 -13.93
CA GLU A 688 -26.03 -10.65 -13.74
C GLU A 688 -24.73 -9.86 -13.51
N PHE A 689 -24.48 -8.83 -14.32
CA PHE A 689 -23.34 -7.94 -14.12
C PHE A 689 -23.34 -7.30 -12.74
N LEU A 690 -24.47 -6.76 -12.27
CA LEU A 690 -24.56 -6.11 -10.97
C LEU A 690 -24.42 -7.12 -9.81
N GLN A 691 -24.92 -8.34 -9.96
CA GLN A 691 -24.72 -9.40 -8.99
C GLN A 691 -23.23 -9.72 -8.81
N GLU A 692 -22.46 -9.82 -9.89
CA GLU A 692 -21.02 -10.09 -9.85
C GLU A 692 -20.19 -8.87 -9.45
N ALA A 693 -20.52 -7.69 -9.96
CA ALA A 693 -19.76 -6.45 -9.76
C ALA A 693 -20.05 -5.74 -8.43
N VAL A 694 -21.22 -5.99 -7.81
CA VAL A 694 -21.64 -5.30 -6.58
C VAL A 694 -21.85 -6.30 -5.43
N ASP A 695 -22.73 -7.29 -5.59
CA ASP A 695 -23.13 -8.15 -4.47
C ASP A 695 -22.02 -9.12 -4.06
N ARG A 696 -21.46 -9.83 -5.05
CA ARG A 696 -20.40 -10.82 -4.85
C ARG A 696 -18.99 -10.21 -4.87
N ALA A 697 -18.89 -8.92 -5.19
CA ALA A 697 -17.61 -8.25 -5.32
C ALA A 697 -16.87 -8.09 -3.98
N GLY A 698 -17.60 -8.06 -2.86
CA GLY A 698 -17.03 -7.83 -1.52
C GLY A 698 -16.54 -6.38 -1.33
N LEU A 699 -17.21 -5.41 -1.97
CA LEU A 699 -16.75 -4.01 -2.07
C LEU A 699 -16.48 -3.34 -0.72
N LEU A 700 -17.27 -3.67 0.31
CA LEU A 700 -17.18 -3.07 1.66
C LEU A 700 -16.42 -3.95 2.67
N GLY A 701 -15.88 -5.08 2.23
CA GLY A 701 -14.97 -5.92 3.00
C GLY A 701 -15.60 -6.92 3.96
N PHE A 702 -16.92 -7.16 3.95
CA PHE A 702 -17.55 -8.26 4.70
C PHE A 702 -18.92 -8.61 4.14
#